data_AF-A0A8H6S7K0-F1
#
_entry.id   AF-A0A8H6S7K0-F1
#
_cell.length_a   1.000
_cell.length_b   1.000
_cell.length_c   1.000
_cell.angle_alpha   90.00
_cell.angle_beta   90.00
_cell.angle_gamma   90.00
#
_symmetry.space_group_name_H-M   'P 1'
#
loop_
_entity.id
_entity.type
_entity.pdbx_description
1 polymer ?
#
loop_
_entity_poly.entity_id
_entity_poly.type
_entity_poly.pdbx_seq_one_letter_code
_entity_poly.pdbx_strand_id
1 'polypeptide(L)'
;MAPAAAKPPAPINCKLLLIGNSSVGKSSLLLRFSDEQWLPEDESSATIGVDFRVHKMEVKGKKVKLSIWDTAGQERFRTITSSYYRGAQGIILVYDVSNRESFDALPRWYSELETYVSDKVVKIVVGNKLDKEFSRQVSTAEGEAFATRMNSLFVEASAKTAANVKEVFTQCVERIMDQPELWETSAGGTGASTGSAGQKMPGGNVNLADGSGEQEGSDILERIVIAIDLGTTSTAAAYCIKMPNETIRLEAVNNWPSQTNSDVKVPSVLFYDNLGRMVAFGAETEDDTRIQQERAGELHRAEWFKLHLGPSNLRNVVVPPLPNVPVTVEKMFEDTFRYCGARIKAAIEQRSPRGSKQWKDLASQMTVVLTTPNGWTGAEQHKMRMAAVNAGLVNAEGKERVRAVADIFQAGIHFAIQSGCLAGTDWLKPGQQLVVCDIGGGTVDTTRYEVVANSKGHLKLKESLTPLCLFHGRWLDGHAPGSRLALCLSCRRRVNSSQFSGEKDMYMVLGGPATTLCIQGPDRDVEITQGSLKIPNAVMRSFFASAIEQIERDIDWATKDIHGKTIATNILIVGRFGDSMHLFNELNLWGQTRGLSLVKPDNMSSKGTVTGALKWALTPMVHSRRARHHFGTDIRVPYDHRNEEHRRRPELKLTTHENQVQIQRVWQTIVSKDTEIPASQEFVASYTYEFATTATRFVKKEKIYIYTGHGHKITPPLFLDAPAANPANPSLNPGLQVFCTVEADLERCFTTAPSRVSSSGVMVKELKIEICLRFGATELQAWIQWVENGQLQRGRAEIVYN
;
A
#
# COMPACT_ATOMS: atom_id res chain seq x y z
N MET A 1 -41.41 11.67 -39.53
CA MET A 1 -40.76 11.92 -38.23
C MET A 1 -41.66 11.36 -37.14
N ALA A 2 -41.27 10.25 -36.51
CA ALA A 2 -41.91 9.75 -35.30
C ALA A 2 -41.22 10.37 -34.07
N PRO A 3 -41.93 10.73 -33.00
CA PRO A 3 -41.33 11.34 -31.82
C PRO A 3 -40.51 10.31 -31.04
N ALA A 4 -39.33 10.73 -30.57
CA ALA A 4 -38.46 9.91 -29.73
C ALA A 4 -39.18 9.54 -28.42
N ALA A 5 -39.28 8.25 -28.13
CA ALA A 5 -39.89 7.74 -26.91
C ALA A 5 -39.11 8.22 -25.67
N ALA A 6 -39.82 8.81 -24.70
CA ALA A 6 -39.26 9.24 -23.43
C ALA A 6 -38.64 8.06 -22.68
N LYS A 7 -37.42 8.26 -22.15
CA LYS A 7 -36.69 7.28 -21.34
C LYS A 7 -37.56 6.90 -20.12
N PRO A 8 -37.75 5.61 -19.81
CA PRO A 8 -38.53 5.22 -18.64
C PRO A 8 -37.85 5.73 -17.35
N PRO A 9 -38.62 6.15 -16.33
CA PRO A 9 -38.08 6.67 -15.08
C PRO A 9 -37.18 5.63 -14.40
N ALA A 10 -36.05 6.08 -13.85
CA ALA A 10 -35.10 5.22 -13.17
C ALA A 10 -35.75 4.56 -11.93
N PRO A 11 -35.47 3.28 -11.63
CA PRO A 11 -36.01 2.61 -10.46
C PRO A 11 -35.43 3.23 -9.18
N ILE A 12 -36.28 3.40 -8.17
CA ILE A 12 -35.91 3.94 -6.86
C ILE A 12 -35.10 2.89 -6.11
N ASN A 13 -33.96 3.27 -5.53
CA ASN A 13 -33.11 2.35 -4.77
C ASN A 13 -33.34 2.51 -3.27
N CYS A 14 -33.73 1.43 -2.59
CA CYS A 14 -33.88 1.39 -1.14
C CYS A 14 -32.94 0.35 -0.52
N LYS A 15 -32.26 0.71 0.55
CA LYS A 15 -31.35 -0.12 1.33
C LYS A 15 -32.03 -0.51 2.65
N LEU A 16 -32.15 -1.81 2.87
CA LEU A 16 -32.70 -2.40 4.09
C LEU A 16 -31.64 -3.20 4.84
N LEU A 17 -31.68 -3.18 6.17
CA LEU A 17 -30.78 -3.97 7.03
C LEU A 17 -31.61 -4.83 8.00
N LEU A 18 -31.31 -6.12 8.09
CA LEU A 18 -31.90 -7.03 9.08
C LEU A 18 -30.94 -7.18 10.26
N ILE A 19 -31.43 -6.94 11.47
CA ILE A 19 -30.67 -7.06 12.72
C ILE A 19 -31.46 -7.83 13.78
N GLY A 20 -30.77 -8.39 14.78
CA GLY A 20 -31.35 -9.22 15.84
C GLY A 20 -30.45 -10.40 16.21
N ASN A 21 -30.75 -11.09 17.32
CA ASN A 21 -29.94 -12.20 17.83
C ASN A 21 -29.76 -13.34 16.81
N SER A 22 -28.76 -14.20 17.02
CA SER A 22 -28.58 -15.39 16.20
C SER A 22 -29.81 -16.30 16.30
N SER A 23 -30.11 -17.02 15.22
CA SER A 23 -31.18 -18.04 15.18
C SER A 23 -32.62 -17.53 15.34
N VAL A 24 -32.85 -16.21 15.34
CA VAL A 24 -34.21 -15.61 15.29
C VAL A 24 -34.87 -15.71 13.91
N GLY A 25 -34.13 -16.16 12.88
CA GLY A 25 -34.64 -16.42 11.52
C GLY A 25 -34.57 -15.24 10.54
N LYS A 26 -33.60 -14.34 10.70
CA LYS A 26 -33.34 -13.22 9.75
C LYS A 26 -33.04 -13.71 8.33
N SER A 27 -32.08 -14.63 8.19
CA SER A 27 -31.72 -15.24 6.91
C SER A 27 -32.88 -16.02 6.31
N SER A 28 -33.65 -16.73 7.13
CA SER A 28 -34.85 -17.46 6.69
C SER A 28 -35.96 -16.53 6.19
N LEU A 29 -36.15 -15.37 6.84
CA LEU A 29 -37.07 -14.33 6.37
C LEU A 29 -36.62 -13.75 5.02
N LEU A 30 -35.31 -13.48 4.87
CA LEU A 30 -34.75 -12.98 3.62
C LEU A 30 -34.89 -14.00 2.48
N LEU A 31 -34.51 -15.26 2.71
CA LEU A 31 -34.64 -16.34 1.73
C LEU A 31 -36.10 -16.56 1.33
N ARG A 32 -37.03 -16.55 2.31
CA ARG A 32 -38.45 -16.73 2.03
C ARG A 32 -39.02 -15.56 1.22
N PHE A 33 -38.58 -14.34 1.50
CA PHE A 33 -38.99 -13.17 0.75
C PHE A 33 -38.42 -13.14 -0.68
N SER A 34 -37.13 -13.48 -0.86
CA SER A 34 -36.47 -13.33 -2.17
C SER A 34 -36.69 -14.50 -3.11
N ASP A 35 -36.67 -15.73 -2.59
CA ASP A 35 -36.61 -16.96 -3.40
C ASP A 35 -37.84 -17.86 -3.19
N GLU A 36 -38.79 -17.45 -2.35
CA GLU A 36 -39.92 -18.25 -1.89
C GLU A 36 -39.51 -19.60 -1.26
N GLN A 37 -38.27 -19.70 -0.78
CA GLN A 37 -37.68 -20.90 -0.18
C GLN A 37 -37.60 -20.81 1.36
N TRP A 38 -37.63 -21.96 2.01
CA TRP A 38 -37.31 -22.10 3.42
C TRP A 38 -36.52 -23.38 3.63
N LEU A 39 -35.39 -23.26 4.34
CA LEU A 39 -34.56 -24.38 4.71
C LEU A 39 -34.95 -24.86 6.11
N PRO A 40 -35.08 -26.19 6.32
CA PRO A 40 -35.19 -26.79 7.64
C PRO A 40 -34.06 -26.37 8.60
N GLU A 41 -34.31 -26.39 9.92
CA GLU A 41 -33.34 -25.92 10.93
C GLU A 41 -31.99 -26.67 10.85
N ASP A 42 -32.01 -27.95 10.44
CA ASP A 42 -30.86 -28.84 10.23
C ASP A 42 -30.05 -28.53 8.97
N GLU A 43 -30.66 -27.93 7.95
CA GLU A 43 -29.98 -27.44 6.74
C GLU A 43 -29.60 -25.95 6.83
N SER A 44 -30.18 -25.23 7.80
CA SER A 44 -29.89 -23.82 8.05
C SER A 44 -28.57 -23.67 8.81
N SER A 45 -27.51 -23.24 8.11
CA SER A 45 -26.24 -22.90 8.76
C SER A 45 -26.28 -21.49 9.35
N ALA A 46 -25.55 -21.28 10.45
CA ALA A 46 -25.42 -19.95 11.05
C ALA A 46 -24.76 -18.98 10.06
N THR A 47 -25.33 -17.79 9.89
CA THR A 47 -24.78 -16.75 9.01
C THR A 47 -23.40 -16.33 9.50
N ILE A 48 -22.37 -16.65 8.71
CA ILE A 48 -20.99 -16.21 8.95
C ILE A 48 -20.81 -14.87 8.23
N GLY A 49 -20.75 -13.76 8.98
CA GLY A 49 -20.60 -12.42 8.41
C GLY A 49 -21.92 -11.75 8.02
N VAL A 50 -22.02 -11.20 6.81
CA VAL A 50 -23.21 -10.49 6.29
C VAL A 50 -23.53 -10.99 4.89
N ASP A 51 -24.79 -11.38 4.65
CA ASP A 51 -25.30 -11.76 3.33
C ASP A 51 -25.99 -10.57 2.66
N PHE A 52 -25.97 -10.53 1.32
CA PHE A 52 -26.49 -9.42 0.53
C PHE A 52 -27.38 -9.91 -0.61
N ARG A 53 -28.62 -9.43 -0.65
CA ARG A 53 -29.57 -9.74 -1.73
C ARG A 53 -30.23 -8.51 -2.33
N VAL A 54 -30.49 -8.59 -3.64
CA VAL A 54 -31.20 -7.56 -4.39
C VAL A 54 -32.55 -8.10 -4.83
N HIS A 55 -33.63 -7.43 -4.42
CA HIS A 55 -35.00 -7.78 -4.82
C HIS A 55 -35.66 -6.59 -5.52
N LYS A 56 -36.45 -6.84 -6.57
CA LYS A 56 -37.17 -5.78 -7.30
C LYS A 56 -38.66 -5.95 -7.04
N MET A 57 -39.33 -4.89 -6.62
CA MET A 57 -40.77 -4.88 -6.39
C MET A 57 -41.41 -3.61 -6.92
N GLU A 58 -42.72 -3.60 -7.04
CA GLU A 58 -43.50 -2.43 -7.43
C GLU A 58 -44.36 -2.00 -6.24
N VAL A 59 -44.22 -0.74 -5.82
CA VAL A 59 -44.94 -0.17 -4.68
C VAL A 59 -45.51 1.18 -5.11
N LYS A 60 -46.82 1.39 -4.90
CA LYS A 60 -47.53 2.64 -5.29
C LYS A 60 -47.27 3.05 -6.76
N GLY A 61 -47.24 2.08 -7.68
CA GLY A 61 -47.00 2.29 -9.12
C GLY A 61 -45.57 2.70 -9.50
N LYS A 62 -44.62 2.63 -8.55
CA LYS A 62 -43.19 2.93 -8.78
C LYS A 62 -42.35 1.66 -8.64
N LYS A 63 -41.39 1.48 -9.54
CA LYS A 63 -40.44 0.36 -9.50
C LYS A 63 -39.35 0.64 -8.46
N VAL A 64 -39.25 -0.22 -7.45
CA VAL A 64 -38.27 -0.12 -6.36
C VAL A 64 -37.29 -1.29 -6.44
N LYS A 65 -36.00 -0.98 -6.32
CA LYS A 65 -34.91 -1.94 -6.20
C LYS A 65 -34.41 -1.95 -4.76
N LEU A 66 -34.73 -3.02 -4.05
CA LEU A 66 -34.30 -3.27 -2.68
C LEU A 66 -32.90 -3.87 -2.65
N SER A 67 -32.06 -3.33 -1.78
CA SER A 67 -30.72 -3.82 -1.46
C SER A 67 -30.74 -4.22 0.02
N ILE A 68 -30.89 -5.51 0.29
CA ILE A 68 -31.17 -6.05 1.62
C ILE A 68 -29.91 -6.71 2.17
N TRP A 69 -29.51 -6.30 3.37
CA TRP A 69 -28.34 -6.80 4.09
C TRP A 69 -28.79 -7.64 5.28
N ASP A 70 -28.44 -8.91 5.30
CA ASP A 70 -28.73 -9.84 6.40
C ASP A 70 -27.48 -10.05 7.26
N THR A 71 -27.59 -9.77 8.56
CA THR A 71 -26.43 -9.74 9.47
C THR A 71 -26.33 -10.98 10.34
N ALA A 72 -25.09 -11.40 10.65
CA ALA A 72 -24.85 -12.38 11.70
C ALA A 72 -25.37 -11.86 13.05
N GLY A 73 -26.21 -12.65 13.71
CA GLY A 73 -26.81 -12.27 15.00
C GLY A 73 -25.94 -12.53 16.23
N GLN A 74 -24.66 -12.89 16.04
CA GLN A 74 -23.74 -13.13 17.15
C GLN A 74 -23.08 -11.84 17.61
N GLU A 75 -23.13 -11.62 18.92
CA GLU A 75 -22.55 -10.50 19.64
C GLU A 75 -21.02 -10.34 19.46
N ARG A 76 -20.32 -11.42 19.08
CA ARG A 76 -18.86 -11.43 18.85
C ARG A 76 -18.41 -10.76 17.55
N PHE A 77 -19.32 -10.44 16.62
CA PHE A 77 -19.01 -9.81 15.32
C PHE A 77 -19.47 -8.35 15.18
N ARG A 78 -19.88 -7.71 16.29
CA ARG A 78 -20.49 -6.36 16.32
C ARG A 78 -19.67 -5.26 15.64
N THR A 79 -18.34 -5.35 15.63
CA THR A 79 -17.47 -4.35 14.96
C THR A 79 -17.68 -4.32 13.44
N ILE A 80 -18.01 -5.46 12.83
CA ILE A 80 -18.23 -5.61 11.37
C ILE A 80 -19.57 -5.00 10.97
N THR A 81 -20.59 -5.09 11.84
CA THR A 81 -21.98 -4.66 11.57
C THR A 81 -22.12 -3.13 11.43
N SER A 82 -21.29 -2.34 12.15
CA SER A 82 -21.33 -0.86 12.17
C SER A 82 -21.30 -0.21 10.77
N SER A 83 -20.54 -0.78 9.83
CA SER A 83 -20.39 -0.27 8.45
C SER A 83 -21.66 -0.40 7.61
N TYR A 84 -22.54 -1.35 7.92
CA TYR A 84 -23.75 -1.64 7.14
C TYR A 84 -24.92 -0.74 7.49
N TYR A 85 -24.96 -0.21 8.72
CA TYR A 85 -25.96 0.77 9.18
C TYR A 85 -25.93 2.06 8.35
N ARG A 86 -24.76 2.47 7.82
CA ARG A 86 -24.62 3.73 7.08
C ARG A 86 -25.45 3.75 5.79
N GLY A 87 -26.33 4.73 5.67
CA GLY A 87 -27.19 4.92 4.49
C GLY A 87 -28.30 3.88 4.36
N ALA A 88 -28.60 3.10 5.42
CA ALA A 88 -29.81 2.29 5.45
C ALA A 88 -31.03 3.22 5.53
N GLN A 89 -32.03 2.95 4.68
CA GLN A 89 -33.29 3.70 4.63
C GLN A 89 -34.39 2.99 5.42
N GLY A 90 -34.25 1.68 5.64
CA GLY A 90 -35.09 0.91 6.55
C GLY A 90 -34.29 -0.12 7.35
N ILE A 91 -34.69 -0.34 8.62
CA ILE A 91 -34.13 -1.37 9.49
C ILE A 91 -35.25 -2.30 9.93
N ILE A 92 -35.00 -3.61 9.80
CA ILE A 92 -35.86 -4.70 10.25
C ILE A 92 -35.22 -5.35 11.49
N LEU A 93 -35.78 -5.10 12.67
CA LEU A 93 -35.38 -5.70 13.94
C LEU A 93 -36.15 -7.00 14.16
N VAL A 94 -35.48 -8.14 14.20
CA VAL A 94 -36.14 -9.45 14.29
C VAL A 94 -35.87 -10.10 15.64
N TYR A 95 -36.93 -10.58 16.28
CA TYR A 95 -36.87 -11.50 17.43
C TYR A 95 -37.71 -12.75 17.14
N ASP A 96 -37.57 -13.79 17.96
CA ASP A 96 -38.34 -15.03 17.88
C ASP A 96 -39.44 -15.03 18.95
N VAL A 97 -40.71 -15.17 18.55
CA VAL A 97 -41.86 -15.13 19.47
C VAL A 97 -41.83 -16.24 20.53
N SER A 98 -41.11 -17.33 20.25
CA SER A 98 -40.91 -18.46 21.17
C SER A 98 -39.66 -18.34 22.05
N ASN A 99 -38.88 -17.26 21.91
CA ASN A 99 -37.65 -17.04 22.67
C ASN A 99 -37.63 -15.64 23.33
N ARG A 100 -37.94 -15.59 24.63
CA ARG A 100 -37.97 -14.34 25.42
C ARG A 100 -36.63 -13.59 25.43
N GLU A 101 -35.50 -14.30 25.52
CA GLU A 101 -34.17 -13.68 25.54
C GLU A 101 -33.89 -12.87 24.26
N SER A 102 -34.39 -13.34 23.12
CA SER A 102 -34.26 -12.62 21.85
C SER A 102 -35.03 -11.30 21.82
N PHE A 103 -36.14 -11.21 22.55
CA PHE A 103 -36.94 -9.99 22.71
C PHE A 103 -36.32 -9.04 23.73
N ASP A 104 -35.85 -9.57 24.87
CA ASP A 104 -35.19 -8.78 25.91
C ASP A 104 -33.86 -8.17 25.43
N ALA A 105 -33.29 -8.71 24.35
CA ALA A 105 -32.12 -8.15 23.66
C ALA A 105 -32.44 -6.96 22.73
N LEU A 106 -33.71 -6.73 22.35
CA LEU A 106 -34.10 -5.66 21.42
C LEU A 106 -33.69 -4.24 21.86
N PRO A 107 -33.80 -3.82 23.14
CA PRO A 107 -33.28 -2.52 23.58
C PRO A 107 -31.81 -2.31 23.24
N ARG A 108 -30.99 -3.37 23.33
CA ARG A 108 -29.56 -3.31 23.02
C ARG A 108 -29.31 -3.14 21.52
N TRP A 109 -30.08 -3.85 20.68
CA TRP A 109 -30.03 -3.66 19.22
C TRP A 109 -30.52 -2.27 18.80
N TYR A 110 -31.48 -1.71 19.52
CA TYR A 110 -31.98 -0.37 19.26
C TYR A 110 -30.97 0.72 19.64
N SER A 111 -30.32 0.61 20.81
CA SER A 111 -29.25 1.55 21.21
C SER A 111 -28.07 1.52 20.23
N GLU A 112 -27.75 0.34 19.68
CA GLU A 112 -26.75 0.20 18.62
C GLU A 112 -27.19 0.93 17.33
N LEU A 113 -28.45 0.78 16.94
CA LEU A 113 -29.02 1.47 15.79
C LEU A 113 -28.96 3.00 15.92
N GLU A 114 -29.28 3.55 17.10
CA GLU A 114 -29.22 5.00 17.37
C GLU A 114 -27.79 5.55 17.27
N THR A 115 -26.79 4.70 17.46
CA THR A 115 -25.38 5.10 17.35
C THR A 115 -24.94 5.28 15.88
N TYR A 116 -25.54 4.56 14.94
CA TYR A 116 -25.02 4.44 13.56
C TYR A 116 -25.96 4.90 12.45
N VAL A 117 -27.24 5.14 12.73
CA VAL A 117 -28.25 5.52 11.72
C VAL A 117 -28.88 6.85 12.08
N SER A 118 -29.24 7.65 11.07
CA SER A 118 -29.97 8.90 11.28
C SER A 118 -31.38 8.67 11.83
N ASP A 119 -31.91 9.64 12.58
CA ASP A 119 -33.26 9.59 13.16
C ASP A 119 -34.38 9.39 12.13
N LYS A 120 -34.09 9.70 10.86
CA LYS A 120 -35.06 9.64 9.76
C LYS A 120 -35.26 8.22 9.20
N VAL A 121 -34.53 7.20 9.65
CA VAL A 121 -34.67 5.83 9.13
C VAL A 121 -36.01 5.18 9.52
N VAL A 122 -36.62 4.44 8.60
CA VAL A 122 -37.82 3.64 8.90
C VAL A 122 -37.42 2.41 9.72
N LYS A 123 -38.09 2.18 10.85
CA LYS A 123 -37.80 1.05 11.74
C LYS A 123 -39.02 0.14 11.81
N ILE A 124 -38.84 -1.16 11.66
CA ILE A 124 -39.88 -2.18 11.86
C ILE A 124 -39.36 -3.28 12.80
N VAL A 125 -40.17 -3.61 13.80
CA VAL A 125 -39.95 -4.72 14.73
C VAL A 125 -40.76 -5.92 14.24
N VAL A 126 -40.10 -7.06 14.14
CA VAL A 126 -40.66 -8.29 13.59
C VAL A 126 -40.59 -9.42 14.62
N GLY A 127 -41.76 -9.89 15.05
CA GLY A 127 -41.91 -11.13 15.80
C GLY A 127 -41.94 -12.32 14.84
N ASN A 128 -40.81 -13.00 14.65
CA ASN A 128 -40.71 -14.10 13.71
C ASN A 128 -41.02 -15.45 14.37
N LYS A 129 -41.26 -16.47 13.54
CA LYS A 129 -41.68 -17.84 13.92
C LYS A 129 -43.08 -17.88 14.53
N LEU A 130 -44.01 -17.11 13.95
CA LEU A 130 -45.43 -17.13 14.30
C LEU A 130 -46.07 -18.54 14.25
N ASP A 131 -45.46 -19.49 13.53
CA ASP A 131 -45.85 -20.90 13.54
C ASP A 131 -45.65 -21.62 14.88
N LYS A 132 -44.89 -21.03 15.82
CA LYS A 132 -44.57 -21.58 17.15
C LYS A 132 -45.51 -21.07 18.26
N GLU A 133 -46.79 -20.87 17.95
CA GLU A 133 -47.80 -20.28 18.85
C GLU A 133 -47.94 -21.02 20.19
N PHE A 134 -47.89 -22.36 20.19
CA PHE A 134 -47.97 -23.17 21.42
C PHE A 134 -46.76 -22.99 22.37
N SER A 135 -45.64 -22.49 21.86
CA SER A 135 -44.41 -22.23 22.62
C SER A 135 -44.11 -20.74 22.73
N ARG A 136 -45.10 -19.87 22.48
CA ARG A 136 -44.95 -18.42 22.54
C ARG A 136 -44.56 -17.98 23.96
N GLN A 137 -43.51 -17.17 24.05
CA GLN A 137 -43.03 -16.58 25.30
C GLN A 137 -43.18 -15.04 25.33
N VAL A 138 -43.48 -14.44 24.17
CA VAL A 138 -43.70 -12.99 24.02
C VAL A 138 -45.06 -12.79 23.37
N SER A 139 -45.97 -12.13 24.09
CA SER A 139 -47.31 -11.83 23.56
C SER A 139 -47.25 -10.78 22.45
N THR A 140 -48.21 -10.83 21.52
CA THR A 140 -48.33 -9.82 20.45
C THR A 140 -48.45 -8.40 21.04
N ALA A 141 -49.18 -8.25 22.16
CA ALA A 141 -49.32 -6.98 22.87
C ALA A 141 -47.99 -6.45 23.44
N GLU A 142 -47.10 -7.32 23.94
CA GLU A 142 -45.76 -6.91 24.39
C GLU A 142 -44.88 -6.45 23.21
N GLY A 143 -44.93 -7.17 22.09
CA GLY A 143 -44.23 -6.79 20.86
C GLY A 143 -44.69 -5.44 20.31
N GLU A 144 -45.99 -5.23 20.26
CA GLU A 144 -46.62 -3.98 19.80
C GLU A 144 -46.33 -2.81 20.75
N ALA A 145 -46.40 -3.04 22.07
CA ALA A 145 -46.05 -2.03 23.06
C ALA A 145 -44.57 -1.61 22.98
N PHE A 146 -43.66 -2.57 22.72
CA PHE A 146 -42.25 -2.26 22.46
C PHE A 146 -42.08 -1.42 21.21
N ALA A 147 -42.67 -1.83 20.08
CA ALA A 147 -42.56 -1.11 18.82
C ALA A 147 -43.12 0.32 18.92
N THR A 148 -44.26 0.48 19.59
CA THR A 148 -44.88 1.79 19.86
C THR A 148 -43.96 2.69 20.69
N ARG A 149 -43.36 2.16 21.77
CA ARG A 149 -42.42 2.90 22.61
C ARG A 149 -41.18 3.36 21.83
N MET A 150 -40.74 2.56 20.86
CA MET A 150 -39.55 2.82 20.05
C MET A 150 -39.87 3.49 18.71
N ASN A 151 -41.08 4.03 18.51
CA ASN A 151 -41.57 4.66 17.28
C ASN A 151 -41.26 3.84 16.01
N SER A 152 -41.56 2.54 16.07
CA SER A 152 -41.29 1.55 15.02
C SER A 152 -42.59 0.87 14.58
N LEU A 153 -42.66 0.41 13.33
CA LEU A 153 -43.74 -0.46 12.86
C LEU A 153 -43.65 -1.83 13.54
N PHE A 154 -44.74 -2.59 13.60
CA PHE A 154 -44.77 -3.92 14.19
C PHE A 154 -45.50 -4.91 13.28
N VAL A 155 -44.89 -6.06 13.03
CA VAL A 155 -45.51 -7.17 12.27
C VAL A 155 -45.04 -8.51 12.86
N GLU A 156 -45.96 -9.45 13.08
CA GLU A 156 -45.59 -10.85 13.34
C GLU A 156 -45.58 -11.66 12.05
N ALA A 157 -44.55 -12.46 11.84
CA ALA A 157 -44.33 -13.21 10.60
C ALA A 157 -43.84 -14.65 10.87
N SER A 158 -43.97 -15.52 9.87
CA SER A 158 -43.32 -16.82 9.88
C SER A 158 -42.63 -17.08 8.54
N ALA A 159 -41.29 -17.15 8.57
CA ALA A 159 -40.51 -17.63 7.44
C ALA A 159 -40.89 -19.06 7.01
N LYS A 160 -41.38 -19.89 7.94
CA LYS A 160 -41.75 -21.29 7.68
C LYS A 160 -43.05 -21.38 6.88
N THR A 161 -44.11 -20.71 7.34
CA THR A 161 -45.43 -20.75 6.67
C THR A 161 -45.61 -19.66 5.60
N ALA A 162 -44.63 -18.78 5.44
CA ALA A 162 -44.67 -17.57 4.63
C ALA A 162 -45.68 -16.50 5.10
N ALA A 163 -46.32 -16.70 6.26
CA ALA A 163 -47.26 -15.74 6.83
C ALA A 163 -46.58 -14.38 7.08
N ASN A 164 -47.19 -13.31 6.54
CA ASN A 164 -46.79 -11.91 6.66
C ASN A 164 -45.34 -11.57 6.23
N VAL A 165 -44.62 -12.50 5.59
CA VAL A 165 -43.24 -12.26 5.14
C VAL A 165 -43.19 -11.16 4.09
N LYS A 166 -44.06 -11.21 3.08
CA LYS A 166 -44.14 -10.15 2.05
C LYS A 166 -44.59 -8.81 2.65
N GLU A 167 -45.45 -8.86 3.67
CA GLU A 167 -45.99 -7.68 4.34
C GLU A 167 -44.90 -6.91 5.11
N VAL A 168 -44.00 -7.59 5.84
CA VAL A 168 -42.86 -6.97 6.54
C VAL A 168 -42.05 -6.05 5.61
N PHE A 169 -41.66 -6.57 4.44
CA PHE A 169 -40.86 -5.80 3.50
C PHE A 169 -41.69 -4.74 2.76
N THR A 170 -42.97 -5.03 2.46
CA THR A 170 -43.85 -4.09 1.76
C THR A 170 -44.18 -2.88 2.63
N GLN A 171 -44.59 -3.06 3.89
CA GLN A 171 -44.89 -1.95 4.80
C GLN A 171 -43.65 -1.08 5.07
N CYS A 172 -42.48 -1.71 5.23
CA CYS A 172 -41.21 -0.99 5.41
C CYS A 172 -40.90 -0.09 4.19
N VAL A 173 -41.05 -0.63 2.98
CA VAL A 173 -40.81 0.11 1.74
C VAL A 173 -41.86 1.18 1.50
N GLU A 174 -43.13 0.92 1.75
CA GLU A 174 -44.20 1.91 1.65
C GLU A 174 -43.95 3.11 2.56
N ARG A 175 -43.51 2.86 3.78
CA ARG A 175 -43.20 3.92 4.76
C ARG A 175 -41.96 4.73 4.39
N ILE A 176 -40.97 4.11 3.73
CA ILE A 176 -39.83 4.82 3.13
C ILE A 176 -40.31 5.70 1.99
N MET A 177 -41.21 5.18 1.15
CA MET A 177 -41.75 5.90 -0.01
C MET A 177 -42.60 7.11 0.38
N ASP A 178 -43.22 7.10 1.55
CA ASP A 178 -43.96 8.24 2.11
C ASP A 178 -43.06 9.36 2.66
N GLN A 179 -41.74 9.14 2.68
CA GLN A 179 -40.74 10.13 3.09
C GLN A 179 -39.81 10.43 1.91
N PRO A 180 -40.15 11.42 1.05
CA PRO A 180 -39.36 11.79 -0.12
C PRO A 180 -37.88 12.05 0.18
N GLU A 181 -37.57 12.60 1.35
CA GLU A 181 -36.19 12.83 1.83
C GLU A 181 -35.33 11.56 1.92
N LEU A 182 -35.94 10.38 2.02
CA LEU A 182 -35.23 9.09 2.10
C LEU A 182 -34.92 8.49 0.72
N TRP A 183 -35.52 8.98 -0.36
CA TRP A 183 -35.39 8.35 -1.69
C TRP A 183 -35.30 9.31 -2.88
N GLU A 184 -35.58 10.61 -2.72
CA GLU A 184 -35.35 11.66 -3.73
C GLU A 184 -33.96 12.28 -3.55
N THR A 185 -33.07 12.09 -4.54
CA THR A 185 -31.80 12.83 -4.63
C THR A 185 -32.07 14.29 -4.99
N SER A 186 -31.64 15.22 -4.14
CA SER A 186 -31.81 16.67 -4.30
C SER A 186 -31.25 17.19 -5.63
N ALA A 187 -32.12 17.68 -6.50
CA ALA A 187 -31.76 18.53 -7.63
C ALA A 187 -31.89 20.01 -7.21
N GLY A 188 -30.74 20.65 -6.93
CA GLY A 188 -30.60 22.11 -6.78
C GLY A 188 -30.70 22.65 -5.35
N GLY A 189 -29.59 23.20 -4.84
CA GLY A 189 -29.57 24.06 -3.64
C GLY A 189 -28.52 23.66 -2.59
N THR A 190 -27.41 24.40 -2.58
CA THR A 190 -26.39 24.57 -1.54
C THR A 190 -26.70 24.03 -0.12
N GLY A 191 -25.91 23.05 0.33
CA GLY A 191 -25.90 22.57 1.71
C GLY A 191 -25.28 21.17 1.83
N ALA A 192 -24.27 21.03 2.67
CA ALA A 192 -23.50 19.81 2.85
C ALA A 192 -24.34 18.64 3.39
N SER A 193 -24.38 17.50 2.69
CA SER A 193 -24.41 16.15 3.29
C SER A 193 -24.32 15.04 2.23
N THR A 194 -23.21 14.30 2.34
CA THR A 194 -22.97 12.89 2.01
C THR A 194 -24.20 11.99 1.77
N GLY A 195 -24.27 11.40 0.57
CA GLY A 195 -25.22 10.33 0.21
C GLY A 195 -24.64 9.41 -0.86
N SER A 196 -24.22 8.22 -0.43
CA SER A 196 -23.66 7.10 -1.20
C SER A 196 -24.78 6.36 -1.94
N ALA A 197 -24.72 6.36 -3.28
CA ALA A 197 -25.48 5.42 -4.10
C ALA A 197 -24.76 4.07 -4.10
N GLY A 198 -25.44 3.02 -3.63
CA GLY A 198 -24.95 1.65 -3.69
C GLY A 198 -24.63 1.23 -5.12
N GLN A 199 -23.34 1.02 -5.40
CA GLN A 199 -22.89 0.32 -6.59
C GLN A 199 -22.44 -1.09 -6.21
N LYS A 200 -23.07 -2.07 -6.86
CA LYS A 200 -22.56 -3.42 -7.05
C LYS A 200 -21.05 -3.34 -7.29
N MET A 201 -20.27 -4.02 -6.46
CA MET A 201 -18.86 -4.31 -6.73
C MET A 201 -18.77 -5.07 -8.06
N PRO A 202 -18.17 -4.50 -9.12
CA PRO A 202 -17.77 -5.31 -10.26
C PRO A 202 -16.50 -6.05 -9.87
N GLY A 203 -16.47 -7.37 -10.05
CA GLY A 203 -15.22 -8.01 -10.42
C GLY A 203 -14.66 -7.22 -11.60
N GLY A 204 -13.46 -6.65 -11.46
CA GLY A 204 -12.96 -5.62 -12.36
C GLY A 204 -12.85 -6.14 -13.79
N ASN A 205 -13.88 -5.93 -14.59
CA ASN A 205 -13.81 -6.03 -16.03
C ASN A 205 -13.53 -4.63 -16.61
N VAL A 206 -12.27 -4.30 -16.88
CA VAL A 206 -11.83 -3.19 -17.73
C VAL A 206 -11.82 -3.57 -19.23
N ASN A 207 -12.81 -3.12 -20.00
CA ASN A 207 -12.78 -3.25 -21.47
C ASN A 207 -11.53 -2.55 -22.04
N LEU A 208 -10.60 -3.32 -22.62
CA LEU A 208 -9.53 -2.83 -23.49
C LEU A 208 -9.96 -3.15 -24.94
N ALA A 209 -10.66 -2.23 -25.57
CA ALA A 209 -10.87 -2.26 -27.01
C ALA A 209 -10.01 -1.17 -27.64
N ASP A 210 -9.05 -1.61 -28.46
CA ASP A 210 -8.18 -0.77 -29.28
C ASP A 210 -8.97 0.05 -30.31
N GLY A 211 -8.40 1.20 -30.66
CA GLY A 211 -8.89 2.12 -31.69
C GLY A 211 -7.83 3.15 -32.08
N SER A 212 -6.71 2.64 -32.60
CA SER A 212 -5.62 3.22 -33.41
C SER A 212 -5.39 4.73 -33.47
N GLY A 213 -4.12 5.11 -33.27
CA GLY A 213 -3.57 6.35 -33.82
C GLY A 213 -2.14 6.70 -33.40
N GLU A 214 -1.21 5.75 -33.36
CA GLU A 214 0.25 5.93 -33.59
C GLU A 214 0.93 4.56 -33.52
N GLN A 215 1.57 4.15 -34.63
CA GLN A 215 2.24 2.85 -34.78
C GLN A 215 3.60 2.85 -34.10
N GLU A 216 3.73 2.11 -33.00
CA GLU A 216 4.96 1.39 -32.64
C GLU A 216 4.58 -0.09 -32.47
N GLY A 217 5.17 -0.96 -33.29
CA GLY A 217 4.82 -2.38 -33.33
C GLY A 217 5.35 -3.15 -32.12
N SER A 218 4.50 -4.00 -31.51
CA SER A 218 4.94 -5.24 -30.85
C SER A 218 3.73 -6.13 -30.50
N ASP A 219 3.80 -7.40 -30.88
CA ASP A 219 2.94 -8.49 -30.40
C ASP A 219 2.78 -8.45 -28.88
N ILE A 220 1.56 -8.27 -28.37
CA ILE A 220 1.32 -8.35 -26.92
C ILE A 220 1.20 -9.83 -26.54
N LEU A 221 2.32 -10.43 -26.14
CA LEU A 221 2.40 -11.80 -25.62
C LEU A 221 1.63 -11.95 -24.29
N GLU A 222 1.02 -13.13 -24.10
CA GLU A 222 0.44 -13.54 -22.81
C GLU A 222 1.51 -13.49 -21.72
N ARG A 223 1.20 -12.89 -20.55
CA ARG A 223 2.16 -12.83 -19.44
C ARG A 223 1.51 -12.72 -18.07
N ILE A 224 2.17 -13.31 -17.08
CA ILE A 224 1.85 -13.12 -15.65
C ILE A 224 2.58 -11.88 -15.14
N VAL A 225 1.86 -11.01 -14.43
CA VAL A 225 2.46 -9.93 -13.64
C VAL A 225 2.02 -10.12 -12.19
N ILE A 226 2.97 -10.14 -11.27
CA ILE A 226 2.70 -10.22 -9.84
C ILE A 226 3.17 -8.95 -9.14
N ALA A 227 2.52 -8.61 -8.03
CA ALA A 227 2.95 -7.55 -7.14
C ALA A 227 3.00 -8.08 -5.70
N ILE A 228 4.08 -7.77 -4.99
CA ILE A 228 4.24 -8.09 -3.58
C ILE A 228 4.53 -6.79 -2.83
N ASP A 229 3.63 -6.45 -1.92
CA ASP A 229 3.79 -5.34 -0.97
C ASP A 229 4.34 -5.90 0.34
N LEU A 230 5.65 -5.85 0.55
CA LEU A 230 6.29 -6.27 1.80
C LEU A 230 6.44 -5.05 2.71
N GLY A 231 5.45 -4.76 3.54
CA GLY A 231 5.50 -3.68 4.53
C GLY A 231 6.33 -4.04 5.77
N THR A 232 6.57 -3.07 6.64
CA THR A 232 7.24 -3.30 7.94
C THR A 232 6.38 -4.15 8.88
N THR A 233 5.06 -3.94 8.83
CA THR A 233 4.11 -4.57 9.74
C THR A 233 3.21 -5.59 9.05
N SER A 234 2.96 -5.43 7.75
CA SER A 234 2.04 -6.29 7.01
C SER A 234 2.45 -6.44 5.56
N THR A 235 2.17 -7.62 5.01
CA THR A 235 2.50 -8.02 3.66
C THR A 235 1.22 -8.32 2.88
N ALA A 236 1.17 -7.93 1.61
CA ALA A 236 0.12 -8.29 0.67
C ALA A 236 0.70 -8.77 -0.66
N ALA A 237 -0.07 -9.55 -1.41
CA ALA A 237 0.29 -10.03 -2.72
C ALA A 237 -0.90 -9.92 -3.68
N ALA A 238 -0.62 -9.65 -4.96
CA ALA A 238 -1.60 -9.63 -6.03
C ALA A 238 -0.98 -10.12 -7.34
N TYR A 239 -1.84 -10.50 -8.28
CA TYR A 239 -1.45 -10.89 -9.61
C TYR A 239 -2.46 -10.43 -10.66
N CYS A 240 -2.01 -10.39 -11.90
CA CYS A 240 -2.88 -10.37 -13.07
C CYS A 240 -2.28 -11.24 -14.18
N ILE A 241 -3.16 -11.81 -14.99
CA ILE A 241 -2.77 -12.49 -16.22
C ILE A 241 -3.18 -11.56 -17.37
N LYS A 242 -2.20 -11.07 -18.11
CA LYS A 242 -2.44 -10.22 -19.28
C LYS A 242 -2.62 -11.14 -20.48
N MET A 243 -3.83 -11.15 -21.04
CA MET A 243 -4.17 -11.87 -22.27
C MET A 243 -4.37 -10.86 -23.42
N PRO A 244 -4.06 -11.21 -24.67
CA PRO A 244 -4.34 -10.37 -25.84
C PRO A 244 -5.84 -10.08 -25.94
N ASN A 245 -6.21 -8.81 -26.17
CA ASN A 245 -7.59 -8.36 -26.39
C ASN A 245 -8.58 -8.66 -25.26
N GLU A 246 -8.09 -9.11 -24.09
CA GLU A 246 -8.93 -9.27 -22.91
C GLU A 246 -8.74 -8.13 -21.94
N THR A 247 -9.81 -7.96 -21.19
CA THR A 247 -9.87 -7.11 -20.04
C THR A 247 -8.92 -7.58 -18.93
N ILE A 248 -7.97 -6.74 -18.52
CA ILE A 248 -7.04 -7.08 -17.43
C ILE A 248 -7.78 -7.08 -16.09
N ARG A 249 -7.71 -8.21 -15.38
CA ARG A 249 -8.23 -8.36 -14.01
C ARG A 249 -7.09 -8.32 -12.98
N LEU A 250 -7.22 -7.43 -11.99
CA LEU A 250 -6.27 -7.32 -10.87
C LEU A 250 -6.82 -8.11 -9.67
N GLU A 251 -6.17 -9.22 -9.35
CA GLU A 251 -6.60 -10.15 -8.31
C GLU A 251 -5.63 -10.09 -7.13
N ALA A 252 -6.17 -9.90 -5.92
CA ALA A 252 -5.37 -9.91 -4.70
C ALA A 252 -5.47 -11.26 -4.01
N VAL A 253 -4.38 -11.70 -3.38
CA VAL A 253 -4.35 -12.93 -2.58
C VAL A 253 -5.06 -12.66 -1.25
N ASN A 254 -6.08 -13.45 -0.96
CA ASN A 254 -6.92 -13.32 0.24
C ASN A 254 -7.24 -14.67 0.91
N ASN A 255 -6.55 -15.73 0.50
CA ASN A 255 -6.68 -17.10 1.01
C ASN A 255 -5.37 -17.53 1.69
N TRP A 256 -4.93 -16.73 2.66
CA TRP A 256 -3.70 -17.01 3.38
C TRP A 256 -3.90 -18.20 4.35
N PRO A 257 -2.92 -19.12 4.48
CA PRO A 257 -2.97 -20.19 5.47
C PRO A 257 -3.21 -19.69 6.89
N SER A 258 -4.04 -20.43 7.64
CA SER A 258 -4.44 -20.10 9.02
C SER A 258 -5.12 -18.74 9.20
N GLN A 259 -5.54 -18.09 8.12
CA GLN A 259 -6.23 -16.82 8.18
C GLN A 259 -7.71 -17.03 8.51
N THR A 260 -8.19 -16.30 9.53
CA THR A 260 -9.58 -16.38 10.02
C THR A 260 -10.52 -15.37 9.34
N ASN A 261 -9.98 -14.43 8.57
CA ASN A 261 -10.72 -13.41 7.81
C ASN A 261 -10.31 -13.42 6.33
N SER A 262 -11.07 -12.74 5.46
CA SER A 262 -10.77 -12.62 4.03
C SER A 262 -9.87 -11.42 3.69
N ASP A 263 -9.01 -11.01 4.62
CA ASP A 263 -8.14 -9.84 4.45
C ASP A 263 -7.05 -10.13 3.40
N VAL A 264 -6.65 -9.10 2.66
CA VAL A 264 -5.58 -9.20 1.65
C VAL A 264 -4.20 -9.11 2.30
N LYS A 265 -4.11 -8.52 3.50
CA LYS A 265 -2.85 -8.36 4.24
C LYS A 265 -2.72 -9.41 5.34
N VAL A 266 -1.50 -9.92 5.48
CA VAL A 266 -1.06 -10.73 6.63
C VAL A 266 0.07 -10.02 7.38
N PRO A 267 0.33 -10.35 8.66
CA PRO A 267 1.47 -9.81 9.40
C PRO A 267 2.82 -10.04 8.69
N SER A 268 3.74 -9.08 8.76
CA SER A 268 5.12 -9.28 8.30
C SER A 268 5.97 -9.87 9.43
N VAL A 269 5.62 -11.09 9.84
CA VAL A 269 6.26 -11.83 10.94
C VAL A 269 6.65 -13.22 10.43
N LEU A 270 7.86 -13.67 10.79
CA LEU A 270 8.36 -15.01 10.50
C LEU A 270 8.69 -15.71 11.81
N PHE A 271 8.42 -17.03 11.86
CA PHE A 271 9.01 -17.92 12.87
C PHE A 271 10.03 -18.85 12.20
N TYR A 272 11.20 -18.94 12.83
CA TYR A 272 12.30 -19.82 12.45
C TYR A 272 12.51 -20.91 13.48
N ASP A 273 12.88 -22.10 13.06
CA ASP A 273 13.39 -23.11 13.99
C ASP A 273 14.86 -22.85 14.38
N ASN A 274 15.40 -23.66 15.30
CA ASN A 274 16.80 -23.58 15.75
C ASN A 274 17.83 -23.75 14.62
N LEU A 275 17.44 -24.29 13.46
CA LEU A 275 18.31 -24.47 12.30
C LEU A 275 18.21 -23.33 11.30
N GLY A 276 17.41 -22.29 11.59
CA GLY A 276 17.19 -21.16 10.70
C GLY A 276 16.28 -21.48 9.52
N ARG A 277 15.41 -22.50 9.62
CA ARG A 277 14.39 -22.80 8.60
C ARG A 277 13.09 -22.08 8.95
N MET A 278 12.49 -21.39 7.97
CA MET A 278 11.21 -20.73 8.17
C MET A 278 10.10 -21.78 8.36
N VAL A 279 9.38 -21.68 9.49
CA VAL A 279 8.31 -22.60 9.89
C VAL A 279 6.92 -21.98 9.67
N ALA A 280 6.79 -20.67 9.85
CA ALA A 280 5.52 -19.95 9.69
C ALA A 280 5.76 -18.52 9.20
N PHE A 281 4.81 -18.00 8.44
CA PHE A 281 4.77 -16.62 7.99
C PHE A 281 3.33 -16.07 8.04
N GLY A 282 3.17 -14.78 8.31
CA GLY A 282 1.87 -14.13 8.18
C GLY A 282 0.87 -14.63 9.21
N ALA A 283 -0.35 -14.94 8.77
CA ALA A 283 -1.43 -15.38 9.66
C ALA A 283 -1.08 -16.67 10.42
N GLU A 284 -0.20 -17.52 9.88
CA GLU A 284 0.28 -18.73 10.57
C GLU A 284 1.07 -18.42 11.85
N THR A 285 1.64 -17.22 11.98
CA THR A 285 2.35 -16.80 13.20
C THR A 285 1.41 -16.37 14.32
N GLU A 286 0.12 -16.23 14.03
CA GLU A 286 -0.92 -15.89 15.01
C GLU A 286 -1.60 -17.15 15.60
N ASP A 287 -1.19 -18.35 15.16
CA ASP A 287 -1.67 -19.62 15.69
C ASP A 287 -1.17 -19.86 17.13
N ASP A 288 -2.08 -20.24 18.03
CA ASP A 288 -1.78 -20.44 19.46
C ASP A 288 -0.68 -21.50 19.68
N THR A 289 -0.63 -22.55 18.84
CA THR A 289 0.40 -23.60 18.94
C THR A 289 1.77 -23.02 18.64
N ARG A 290 1.87 -22.20 17.59
CA ARG A 290 3.12 -21.55 17.18
C ARG A 290 3.61 -20.58 18.25
N ILE A 291 2.69 -19.83 18.86
CA ILE A 291 2.99 -18.91 19.95
C ILE A 291 3.52 -19.66 21.18
N GLN A 292 2.97 -20.83 21.50
CA GLN A 292 3.46 -21.66 22.60
C GLN A 292 4.87 -22.19 22.32
N GLN A 293 5.15 -22.63 21.09
CA GLN A 293 6.49 -23.09 20.67
C GLN A 293 7.54 -21.96 20.74
N GLU A 294 7.16 -20.73 20.38
CA GLU A 294 8.02 -19.55 20.55
C GLU A 294 8.40 -19.37 22.04
N ARG A 295 7.41 -19.46 22.95
CA ARG A 295 7.66 -19.30 24.39
C ARG A 295 8.49 -20.42 25.00
N ALA A 296 8.37 -21.62 24.47
CA ALA A 296 9.21 -22.75 24.85
C ALA A 296 10.66 -22.61 24.34
N GLY A 297 10.96 -21.61 23.51
CA GLY A 297 12.28 -21.41 22.90
C GLY A 297 12.56 -22.34 21.72
N GLU A 298 11.53 -23.02 21.19
CA GLU A 298 11.64 -23.92 20.04
C GLU A 298 11.61 -23.15 18.71
N LEU A 299 10.87 -22.04 18.68
CA LEU A 299 10.76 -21.14 17.54
C LEU A 299 11.27 -19.74 17.89
N HIS A 300 11.85 -19.09 16.89
CA HIS A 300 12.46 -17.77 16.99
C HIS A 300 11.71 -16.79 16.11
N ARG A 301 11.20 -15.72 16.72
CA ARG A 301 10.42 -14.68 16.05
C ARG A 301 11.30 -13.64 15.38
N ALA A 302 10.98 -13.33 14.13
CA ALA A 302 11.47 -12.15 13.42
C ALA A 302 10.29 -11.20 13.11
N GLU A 303 10.32 -10.01 13.70
CA GLU A 303 9.40 -8.91 13.38
C GLU A 303 10.17 -7.64 13.06
N TRP A 304 9.59 -6.76 12.23
CA TRP A 304 10.23 -5.54 11.73
C TRP A 304 11.59 -5.75 11.06
N PHE A 305 11.87 -6.98 10.62
CA PHE A 305 13.11 -7.37 9.95
C PHE A 305 13.40 -6.53 8.71
N LYS A 306 12.35 -6.01 8.03
CA LYS A 306 12.47 -5.05 6.94
C LYS A 306 13.39 -3.88 7.33
N LEU A 307 13.26 -3.33 8.53
CA LEU A 307 14.01 -2.15 8.94
C LEU A 307 15.52 -2.40 9.06
N HIS A 308 15.95 -3.66 9.21
CA HIS A 308 17.38 -4.03 9.21
C HIS A 308 18.02 -3.92 7.82
N LEU A 309 17.22 -3.94 6.75
CA LEU A 309 17.71 -3.68 5.40
C LEU A 309 17.81 -2.17 5.10
N GLY A 310 17.07 -1.33 5.83
CA GLY A 310 16.96 0.10 5.53
C GLY A 310 18.28 0.88 5.64
N PRO A 311 18.39 2.04 4.98
CA PRO A 311 19.63 2.80 4.91
C PRO A 311 20.07 3.32 6.28
N SER A 312 21.38 3.44 6.47
CA SER A 312 22.02 3.68 7.77
C SER A 312 21.64 5.02 8.43
N ASN A 313 21.29 6.02 7.62
CA ASN A 313 20.81 7.34 8.06
C ASN A 313 19.40 7.33 8.65
N LEU A 314 18.70 6.20 8.55
CA LEU A 314 17.33 6.04 9.06
C LEU A 314 17.27 5.24 10.38
N ARG A 315 18.40 5.04 11.07
CA ARG A 315 18.55 4.19 12.27
C ARG A 315 18.17 4.84 13.62
N ASN A 316 17.52 5.99 13.64
CA ASN A 316 17.08 6.64 14.90
C ASN A 316 15.90 5.91 15.59
N VAL A 317 15.63 4.67 15.18
CA VAL A 317 14.56 3.81 15.65
C VAL A 317 15.17 2.61 16.36
N VAL A 318 14.62 2.27 17.52
CA VAL A 318 14.92 1.01 18.19
C VAL A 318 14.23 -0.13 17.42
N VAL A 319 15.01 -0.84 16.59
CA VAL A 319 14.54 -2.03 15.87
C VAL A 319 14.82 -3.28 16.73
N PRO A 320 13.84 -4.20 16.89
CA PRO A 320 14.08 -5.49 17.55
C PRO A 320 15.27 -6.21 16.91
N PRO A 321 16.15 -6.85 17.70
CA PRO A 321 17.25 -7.63 17.14
C PRO A 321 16.70 -8.77 16.28
N LEU A 322 17.47 -9.17 15.26
CA LEU A 322 17.17 -10.38 14.51
C LEU A 322 17.23 -11.60 15.45
N PRO A 323 16.44 -12.66 15.19
CA PRO A 323 16.48 -13.89 15.96
C PRO A 323 17.90 -14.47 16.02
N ASN A 324 18.26 -15.05 17.17
CA ASN A 324 19.57 -15.64 17.41
C ASN A 324 19.69 -17.05 16.79
N VAL A 325 19.47 -17.11 15.48
CA VAL A 325 19.58 -18.32 14.63
C VAL A 325 20.35 -17.94 13.36
N PRO A 326 20.94 -18.90 12.61
CA PRO A 326 21.81 -18.59 11.47
C PRO A 326 21.02 -18.13 10.23
N VAL A 327 20.37 -16.97 10.33
CA VAL A 327 19.54 -16.36 9.29
C VAL A 327 19.90 -14.88 9.11
N THR A 328 20.07 -14.46 7.86
CA THR A 328 20.32 -13.05 7.53
C THR A 328 19.02 -12.31 7.18
N VAL A 329 19.04 -10.98 7.18
CA VAL A 329 17.87 -10.20 6.73
C VAL A 329 17.54 -10.51 5.26
N GLU A 330 18.54 -10.65 4.39
CA GLU A 330 18.34 -11.02 2.98
C GLU A 330 17.62 -12.36 2.84
N LYS A 331 17.96 -13.33 3.70
CA LYS A 331 17.29 -14.63 3.75
C LYS A 331 15.83 -14.54 4.20
N MET A 332 15.49 -13.63 5.13
CA MET A 332 14.09 -13.38 5.52
C MET A 332 13.27 -12.80 4.38
N PHE A 333 13.84 -11.89 3.58
CA PHE A 333 13.19 -11.39 2.36
C PHE A 333 12.99 -12.52 1.34
N GLU A 334 14.01 -13.37 1.14
CA GLU A 334 13.94 -14.52 0.24
C GLU A 334 12.83 -15.49 0.64
N ASP A 335 12.76 -15.86 1.92
CA ASP A 335 11.74 -16.78 2.44
C ASP A 335 10.33 -16.18 2.32
N THR A 336 10.20 -14.89 2.60
CA THR A 336 8.93 -14.15 2.45
C THR A 336 8.47 -14.12 0.98
N PHE A 337 9.36 -13.82 0.04
CA PHE A 337 9.04 -13.80 -1.38
C PHE A 337 8.73 -15.18 -1.94
N ARG A 338 9.46 -16.21 -1.50
CA ARG A 338 9.18 -17.61 -1.85
C ARG A 338 7.78 -18.00 -1.39
N TYR A 339 7.43 -17.65 -0.16
CA TYR A 339 6.11 -17.91 0.39
C TYR A 339 5.02 -17.20 -0.41
N CYS A 340 5.17 -15.89 -0.67
CA CYS A 340 4.21 -15.12 -1.46
C CYS A 340 4.04 -15.69 -2.88
N GLY A 341 5.14 -16.07 -3.54
CA GLY A 341 5.11 -16.71 -4.86
C GLY A 341 4.32 -18.01 -4.86
N ALA A 342 4.52 -18.85 -3.84
CA ALA A 342 3.75 -20.09 -3.68
C ALA A 342 2.26 -19.84 -3.48
N ARG A 343 1.89 -18.78 -2.72
CA ARG A 343 0.48 -18.39 -2.53
C ARG A 343 -0.15 -17.85 -3.81
N ILE A 344 0.58 -17.02 -4.57
CA ILE A 344 0.11 -16.52 -5.87
C ILE A 344 -0.09 -17.67 -6.86
N LYS A 345 0.85 -18.62 -6.93
CA LYS A 345 0.70 -19.82 -7.74
C LYS A 345 -0.59 -20.57 -7.39
N ALA A 346 -0.79 -20.87 -6.11
CA ALA A 346 -1.98 -21.57 -5.65
C ALA A 346 -3.27 -20.81 -5.99
N ALA A 347 -3.28 -19.48 -5.83
CA ALA A 347 -4.42 -18.65 -6.20
C ALA A 347 -4.73 -18.70 -7.70
N ILE A 348 -3.72 -18.66 -8.57
CA ILE A 348 -3.89 -18.82 -10.02
C ILE A 348 -4.46 -20.20 -10.37
N GLU A 349 -3.89 -21.26 -9.78
CA GLU A 349 -4.30 -22.65 -10.04
C GLU A 349 -5.74 -22.95 -9.61
N GLN A 350 -6.18 -22.38 -8.48
CA GLN A 350 -7.53 -22.59 -7.96
C GLN A 350 -8.60 -21.77 -8.69
N ARG A 351 -8.23 -20.63 -9.29
CA ARG A 351 -9.19 -19.67 -9.84
C ARG A 351 -9.74 -20.03 -11.21
N SER A 352 -8.98 -20.80 -11.99
CA SER A 352 -9.32 -21.15 -13.37
C SER A 352 -9.00 -22.62 -13.64
N PRO A 353 -9.87 -23.37 -14.35
CA PRO A 353 -9.54 -24.72 -14.81
C PRO A 353 -8.27 -24.79 -15.67
N ARG A 354 -7.85 -23.67 -16.28
CA ARG A 354 -6.60 -23.55 -17.05
C ARG A 354 -5.43 -23.01 -16.21
N GLY A 355 -5.64 -22.68 -14.94
CA GLY A 355 -4.66 -21.98 -14.09
C GLY A 355 -3.32 -22.70 -13.99
N SER A 356 -3.32 -24.03 -13.81
CA SER A 356 -2.08 -24.82 -13.76
C SER A 356 -1.31 -24.81 -15.07
N LYS A 357 -2.02 -24.85 -16.21
CA LYS A 357 -1.39 -24.73 -17.53
C LYS A 357 -0.83 -23.32 -17.74
N GLN A 358 -1.60 -22.29 -17.40
CA GLN A 358 -1.16 -20.89 -17.50
C GLN A 358 0.08 -20.62 -16.64
N TRP A 359 0.13 -21.13 -15.41
CA TRP A 359 1.33 -21.01 -14.58
C TRP A 359 2.52 -21.70 -15.23
N LYS A 360 2.36 -22.95 -15.68
CA LYS A 360 3.45 -23.71 -16.31
C LYS A 360 4.01 -23.00 -17.55
N ASP A 361 3.14 -22.43 -18.38
CA ASP A 361 3.50 -21.83 -19.66
C ASP A 361 4.08 -20.42 -19.49
N LEU A 362 3.58 -19.64 -18.51
CA LEU A 362 3.88 -18.20 -18.40
C LEU A 362 4.79 -17.81 -17.23
N ALA A 363 4.93 -18.65 -16.18
CA ALA A 363 5.68 -18.28 -14.97
C ALA A 363 7.16 -17.99 -15.26
N SER A 364 7.77 -18.71 -16.21
CA SER A 364 9.16 -18.48 -16.62
C SER A 364 9.40 -17.06 -17.15
N GLN A 365 8.36 -16.41 -17.69
CA GLN A 365 8.40 -15.06 -18.26
C GLN A 365 7.69 -14.01 -17.38
N MET A 366 7.30 -14.36 -16.15
CA MET A 366 6.54 -13.45 -15.29
C MET A 366 7.28 -12.14 -14.98
N THR A 367 6.53 -11.04 -14.84
CA THR A 367 7.08 -9.79 -14.30
C THR A 367 6.76 -9.71 -12.81
N VAL A 368 7.75 -9.41 -11.98
CA VAL A 368 7.58 -9.31 -10.52
C VAL A 368 7.66 -7.84 -10.14
N VAL A 369 6.70 -7.33 -9.38
CA VAL A 369 6.68 -5.94 -8.90
C VAL A 369 6.82 -5.94 -7.38
N LEU A 370 7.81 -5.25 -6.85
CA LEU A 370 8.01 -5.13 -5.40
C LEU A 370 7.76 -3.69 -4.96
N THR A 371 7.00 -3.46 -3.89
CA THR A 371 6.88 -2.12 -3.29
C THR A 371 8.08 -1.83 -2.39
N THR A 372 8.54 -0.58 -2.37
CA THR A 372 9.60 -0.12 -1.47
C THR A 372 9.25 1.27 -0.93
N PRO A 373 9.64 1.61 0.31
CA PRO A 373 9.59 3.00 0.78
C PRO A 373 10.40 3.87 -0.17
N ASN A 374 10.05 5.15 -0.31
CA ASN A 374 10.71 5.97 -1.30
C ASN A 374 12.19 6.12 -0.98
N GLY A 375 12.57 6.31 0.28
CA GLY A 375 13.96 6.50 0.69
C GLY A 375 14.92 5.35 0.39
N TRP A 376 14.42 4.18 -0.01
CA TRP A 376 15.24 3.01 -0.30
C TRP A 376 15.62 3.00 -1.77
N THR A 377 16.91 3.16 -2.07
CA THR A 377 17.42 3.27 -3.45
C THR A 377 18.72 2.49 -3.61
N GLY A 378 19.03 2.04 -4.83
CA GLY A 378 20.31 1.38 -5.09
C GLY A 378 20.48 0.06 -4.32
N ALA A 379 21.30 0.05 -3.26
CA ALA A 379 21.68 -1.16 -2.53
C ALA A 379 20.50 -1.90 -1.91
N GLU A 380 19.56 -1.22 -1.25
CA GLU A 380 18.41 -1.89 -0.63
C GLU A 380 17.49 -2.52 -1.68
N GLN A 381 17.21 -1.81 -2.77
CA GLN A 381 16.41 -2.31 -3.89
C GLN A 381 17.09 -3.51 -4.56
N HIS A 382 18.42 -3.45 -4.73
CA HIS A 382 19.21 -4.55 -5.27
C HIS A 382 19.12 -5.80 -4.38
N LYS A 383 19.27 -5.65 -3.06
CA LYS A 383 19.13 -6.79 -2.12
C LYS A 383 17.74 -7.42 -2.17
N MET A 384 16.67 -6.61 -2.24
CA MET A 384 15.30 -7.12 -2.41
C MET A 384 15.12 -7.87 -3.73
N ARG A 385 15.70 -7.36 -4.82
CA ARG A 385 15.68 -8.04 -6.12
C ARG A 385 16.40 -9.38 -6.08
N MET A 386 17.59 -9.42 -5.50
CA MET A 386 18.34 -10.66 -5.35
C MET A 386 17.60 -11.67 -4.47
N ALA A 387 16.93 -11.21 -3.40
CA ALA A 387 16.05 -12.05 -2.61
C ALA A 387 14.89 -12.63 -3.44
N ALA A 388 14.28 -11.87 -4.36
CA ALA A 388 13.24 -12.37 -5.25
C ALA A 388 13.76 -13.37 -6.30
N VAL A 389 14.99 -13.18 -6.79
CA VAL A 389 15.69 -14.14 -7.67
C VAL A 389 15.97 -15.43 -6.90
N ASN A 390 16.55 -15.34 -5.70
CA ASN A 390 16.88 -16.49 -4.84
C ASN A 390 15.62 -17.23 -4.35
N ALA A 391 14.49 -16.51 -4.22
CA ALA A 391 13.19 -17.09 -3.93
C ALA A 391 12.64 -17.94 -5.09
N GLY A 392 13.23 -17.84 -6.29
CA GLY A 392 12.79 -18.55 -7.49
C GLY A 392 11.61 -17.89 -8.20
N LEU A 393 11.30 -16.61 -7.90
CA LEU A 393 10.25 -15.88 -8.63
C LEU A 393 10.68 -15.56 -10.07
N VAL A 394 11.98 -15.38 -10.30
CA VAL A 394 12.58 -15.30 -11.64
C VAL A 394 13.91 -16.05 -11.63
N ASN A 395 14.38 -16.47 -12.81
CA ASN A 395 15.74 -16.97 -12.97
C ASN A 395 16.78 -15.84 -12.95
N ALA A 396 18.07 -16.18 -12.80
CA ALA A 396 19.16 -15.21 -12.74
C ALA A 396 19.24 -14.31 -13.99
N GLU A 397 19.00 -14.89 -15.18
CA GLU A 397 18.93 -14.16 -16.45
C GLU A 397 17.73 -13.19 -16.52
N GLY A 398 16.65 -13.52 -15.81
CA GLY A 398 15.43 -12.74 -15.71
C GLY A 398 15.47 -11.68 -14.61
N LYS A 399 16.62 -11.39 -14.00
CA LYS A 399 16.73 -10.41 -12.91
C LYS A 399 16.14 -9.05 -13.26
N GLU A 400 16.19 -8.64 -14.53
CA GLU A 400 15.63 -7.37 -15.04
C GLU A 400 14.08 -7.35 -15.09
N ARG A 401 13.42 -8.52 -15.01
CA ARG A 401 11.95 -8.65 -14.92
C ARG A 401 11.42 -8.47 -13.51
N VAL A 402 12.28 -8.52 -12.49
CA VAL A 402 11.93 -7.96 -11.19
C VAL A 402 11.94 -6.46 -11.36
N ARG A 403 10.85 -5.81 -11.03
CA ARG A 403 10.70 -4.36 -11.01
C ARG A 403 10.51 -4.02 -9.56
N ALA A 404 11.62 -3.84 -8.86
CA ALA A 404 11.52 -3.13 -7.59
C ALA A 404 10.94 -1.75 -7.89
N VAL A 405 10.17 -1.22 -6.95
CA VAL A 405 9.56 0.11 -6.96
C VAL A 405 8.28 0.21 -7.79
N ALA A 406 7.21 -0.38 -7.26
CA ALA A 406 5.99 0.41 -7.29
C ALA A 406 6.19 1.61 -6.36
N ASP A 407 6.24 2.79 -6.95
CA ASP A 407 6.10 4.06 -6.26
C ASP A 407 4.77 4.00 -5.49
N ILE A 408 4.82 3.86 -4.16
CA ILE A 408 3.62 3.69 -3.33
C ILE A 408 2.66 4.86 -3.53
N PHE A 409 3.17 6.03 -3.94
CA PHE A 409 2.35 7.18 -4.30
C PHE A 409 1.52 6.94 -5.56
N GLN A 410 2.09 6.34 -6.61
CA GLN A 410 1.33 6.02 -7.82
C GLN A 410 0.25 4.97 -7.54
N ALA A 411 0.55 4.00 -6.68
CA ALA A 411 -0.45 3.05 -6.20
C ALA A 411 -1.59 3.75 -5.45
N GLY A 412 -1.25 4.71 -4.58
CA GLY A 412 -2.20 5.54 -3.84
C GLY A 412 -3.07 6.42 -4.75
N ILE A 413 -2.47 7.11 -5.73
CA ILE A 413 -3.20 7.94 -6.71
C ILE A 413 -4.15 7.06 -7.54
N HIS A 414 -3.68 5.91 -8.02
CA HIS A 414 -4.54 4.98 -8.75
C HIS A 414 -5.75 4.54 -7.92
N PHE A 415 -5.52 4.18 -6.66
CA PHE A 415 -6.60 3.80 -5.76
C PHE A 415 -7.58 4.96 -5.51
N ALA A 416 -7.06 6.17 -5.31
CA ALA A 416 -7.87 7.37 -5.13
C ALA A 416 -8.79 7.64 -6.34
N ILE A 417 -8.27 7.51 -7.56
CA ILE A 417 -9.07 7.60 -8.79
C ILE A 417 -10.13 6.50 -8.84
N GLN A 418 -9.75 5.26 -8.55
CA GLN A 418 -10.66 4.11 -8.63
C GLN A 418 -11.77 4.15 -7.57
N SER A 419 -11.46 4.65 -6.36
CA SER A 419 -12.43 4.83 -5.28
C SER A 419 -13.43 5.95 -5.57
N GLY A 420 -13.17 6.78 -6.58
CA GLY A 420 -13.96 7.96 -6.88
C GLY A 420 -13.74 9.12 -5.91
N CYS A 421 -12.79 9.04 -4.97
CA CYS A 421 -12.55 10.11 -4.00
C CYS A 421 -12.04 11.41 -4.63
N LEU A 422 -11.48 11.33 -5.85
CA LEU A 422 -11.08 12.48 -6.66
C LEU A 422 -12.13 12.87 -7.73
N ALA A 423 -13.25 12.13 -7.82
CA ALA A 423 -14.29 12.40 -8.81
C ALA A 423 -14.99 13.74 -8.52
N GLY A 424 -15.17 14.56 -9.56
CA GLY A 424 -15.76 15.90 -9.43
C GLY A 424 -14.81 16.97 -8.89
N THR A 425 -13.54 16.62 -8.58
CA THR A 425 -12.50 17.60 -8.23
C THR A 425 -11.76 18.08 -9.47
N ASP A 426 -11.16 19.27 -9.37
CA ASP A 426 -10.27 19.82 -10.39
C ASP A 426 -8.78 19.44 -10.18
N TRP A 427 -8.50 18.59 -9.19
CA TRP A 427 -7.14 18.27 -8.72
C TRP A 427 -6.25 17.64 -9.78
N LEU A 428 -6.86 16.95 -10.75
CA LEU A 428 -6.17 16.23 -11.82
C LEU A 428 -6.18 16.99 -13.15
N LYS A 429 -6.40 18.32 -13.13
CA LYS A 429 -6.25 19.16 -14.33
C LYS A 429 -4.78 19.48 -14.60
N PRO A 430 -4.35 19.63 -15.88
CA PRO A 430 -2.99 20.05 -16.21
C PRO A 430 -2.57 21.32 -15.47
N GLY A 431 -1.33 21.35 -14.97
CA GLY A 431 -0.75 22.44 -14.19
C GLY A 431 -1.03 22.38 -12.68
N GLN A 432 -1.96 21.53 -12.22
CA GLN A 432 -2.21 21.36 -10.79
C GLN A 432 -1.07 20.62 -10.10
N GLN A 433 -0.79 21.03 -8.86
CA GLN A 433 0.16 20.35 -7.98
C GLN A 433 -0.61 19.44 -7.01
N LEU A 434 -0.17 18.19 -6.89
CA LEU A 434 -0.74 17.17 -6.02
C LEU A 434 0.34 16.69 -5.06
N VAL A 435 0.16 16.94 -3.77
CA VAL A 435 0.98 16.34 -2.71
C VAL A 435 0.38 14.98 -2.37
N VAL A 436 1.22 13.95 -2.33
CA VAL A 436 0.82 12.62 -1.85
C VAL A 436 1.63 12.29 -0.62
N CYS A 437 0.92 11.97 0.47
CA CYS A 437 1.50 11.59 1.75
C CYS A 437 1.05 10.17 2.08
N ASP A 438 1.97 9.21 1.99
CA ASP A 438 1.75 7.83 2.41
C ASP A 438 2.18 7.66 3.86
N ILE A 439 1.19 7.63 4.73
CA ILE A 439 1.35 7.53 6.18
C ILE A 439 1.21 6.05 6.56
N GLY A 440 2.33 5.33 6.46
CA GLY A 440 2.43 3.91 6.75
C GLY A 440 2.54 3.57 8.24
N GLY A 441 2.64 2.27 8.53
CA GLY A 441 2.82 1.78 9.90
C GLY A 441 4.23 1.99 10.48
N GLY A 442 5.23 2.20 9.63
CA GLY A 442 6.64 2.39 10.04
C GLY A 442 7.32 3.58 9.39
N THR A 443 6.90 3.97 8.19
CA THR A 443 7.44 5.13 7.46
C THR A 443 6.31 6.09 7.10
N VAL A 444 6.64 7.37 7.04
CA VAL A 444 5.85 8.41 6.39
C VAL A 444 6.63 8.85 5.16
N ASP A 445 6.04 8.65 4.00
CA ASP A 445 6.61 9.03 2.71
C ASP A 445 5.81 10.21 2.15
N THR A 446 6.46 11.29 1.73
CA THR A 446 5.79 12.47 1.14
C THR A 446 6.45 12.89 -0.15
N THR A 447 5.65 13.18 -1.19
CA THR A 447 6.13 13.76 -2.45
C THR A 447 5.12 14.76 -3.03
N ARG A 448 5.55 15.51 -4.05
CA ARG A 448 4.69 16.39 -4.84
C ARG A 448 4.85 16.09 -6.32
N TYR A 449 3.71 15.96 -7.00
CA TYR A 449 3.62 15.83 -8.46
C TYR A 449 2.97 17.06 -9.08
N GLU A 450 3.38 17.39 -10.29
CA GLU A 450 2.63 18.25 -11.20
C GLU A 450 1.88 17.38 -12.21
N VAL A 451 0.60 17.70 -12.42
CA VAL A 451 -0.21 17.08 -13.46
C VAL A 451 0.19 17.67 -14.81
N VAL A 452 0.81 16.87 -15.66
CA VAL A 452 1.24 17.29 -17.00
C VAL A 452 0.09 17.22 -17.98
N ALA A 453 -0.63 16.09 -17.97
CA ALA A 453 -1.77 15.87 -18.83
C ALA A 453 -2.75 14.91 -18.16
N ASN A 454 -4.03 15.09 -18.44
CA ASN A 454 -5.07 14.15 -18.05
C ASN A 454 -6.12 14.11 -19.16
N SER A 455 -5.90 13.25 -20.15
CA SER A 455 -6.77 13.13 -21.31
C SER A 455 -7.19 11.68 -21.50
N LYS A 456 -8.49 11.44 -21.73
CA LYS A 456 -9.06 10.11 -22.02
C LYS A 456 -8.65 9.01 -21.00
N GLY A 457 -8.49 9.37 -19.72
CA GLY A 457 -8.08 8.42 -18.68
C GLY A 457 -6.57 8.14 -18.59
N HIS A 458 -5.74 8.82 -19.38
CA HIS A 458 -4.29 8.77 -19.29
C HIS A 458 -3.77 9.98 -18.51
N LEU A 459 -3.55 9.77 -17.21
CA LEU A 459 -2.93 10.74 -16.33
C LEU A 459 -1.40 10.65 -16.45
N LYS A 460 -0.78 11.76 -16.86
CA LYS A 460 0.66 11.96 -16.90
C LYS A 460 1.08 12.90 -15.78
N LEU A 461 2.03 12.45 -14.98
CA LEU A 461 2.58 13.17 -13.82
C LEU A 461 4.08 13.40 -14.03
N LYS A 462 4.59 14.49 -13.46
CA LYS A 462 6.02 14.68 -13.23
C LYS A 462 6.28 15.02 -11.77
N GLU A 463 7.37 14.50 -11.22
CA GLU A 463 7.76 14.77 -9.83
C GLU A 463 8.25 16.23 -9.71
N SER A 464 7.56 17.06 -8.94
CA SER A 464 7.89 18.49 -8.76
C SER A 464 8.65 18.76 -7.47
N LEU A 465 8.79 17.75 -6.60
CA LEU A 465 9.58 17.80 -5.38
C LEU A 465 10.22 16.43 -5.11
N THR A 466 11.50 16.43 -4.74
CA THR A 466 12.20 15.21 -4.34
C THR A 466 11.46 14.54 -3.16
N PRO A 467 11.13 13.24 -3.21
CA PRO A 467 10.43 12.54 -2.13
C PRO A 467 11.20 12.57 -0.81
N LEU A 468 10.47 12.75 0.29
CA LEU A 468 10.94 12.62 1.65
C LEU A 468 10.44 11.30 2.25
N CYS A 469 11.27 10.61 3.03
CA CYS A 469 10.93 9.39 3.74
C CYS A 469 11.42 9.50 5.19
N LEU A 470 10.50 9.40 6.14
CA LEU A 470 10.78 9.57 7.56
C LEU A 470 10.27 8.38 8.38
N PHE A 471 11.00 8.08 9.46
CA PHE A 471 10.62 7.07 10.44
C PHE A 471 9.74 7.69 11.54
N HIS A 472 8.49 7.99 11.20
CA HIS A 472 7.48 8.49 12.15
C HIS A 472 6.15 7.71 12.06
N GLY A 473 6.20 6.47 11.56
CA GLY A 473 5.02 5.60 11.53
C GLY A 473 4.55 5.17 12.93
N ARG A 474 3.32 4.64 12.98
CA ARG A 474 2.54 4.11 14.12
C ARG A 474 3.30 3.63 15.37
N TRP A 475 4.47 3.00 15.22
CA TRP A 475 5.14 2.23 16.27
C TRP A 475 6.33 2.91 16.93
N LEU A 476 6.78 4.07 16.42
CA LEU A 476 8.11 4.60 16.74
C LEU A 476 8.11 5.51 17.97
N ASP A 477 7.11 6.37 18.12
CA ASP A 477 6.96 7.22 19.31
C ASP A 477 6.49 6.42 20.53
N GLY A 478 5.73 5.33 20.30
CA GLY A 478 5.20 4.46 21.35
C GLY A 478 6.24 3.60 22.09
N HIS A 479 7.43 3.41 21.51
CA HIS A 479 8.52 2.59 22.06
C HIS A 479 9.69 3.41 22.62
N ALA A 480 9.56 4.74 22.72
CA ALA A 480 10.55 5.56 23.40
C ALA A 480 10.77 5.04 24.84
N PRO A 481 12.02 4.79 25.27
CA PRO A 481 12.31 4.33 26.63
C PRO A 481 11.66 5.26 27.67
N GLY A 482 10.80 4.71 28.52
CA GLY A 482 10.08 5.47 29.56
C GLY A 482 8.69 5.99 29.18
N SER A 483 8.19 5.75 27.96
CA SER A 483 6.79 6.09 27.63
C SER A 483 5.82 5.13 28.35
N ARG A 484 4.65 5.64 28.77
CA ARG A 484 3.62 4.82 29.44
C ARG A 484 3.09 3.69 28.52
N LEU A 485 3.15 3.88 27.20
CA LEU A 485 2.87 2.86 26.19
C LEU A 485 4.00 1.81 26.10
N ALA A 486 5.27 2.21 26.18
CA ALA A 486 6.41 1.28 26.27
C ALA A 486 6.35 0.45 27.58
N LEU A 487 5.85 1.03 28.67
CA LEU A 487 5.58 0.32 29.92
C LEU A 487 4.45 -0.71 29.73
N CYS A 488 3.33 -0.32 29.10
CA CYS A 488 2.22 -1.23 28.77
C CYS A 488 2.63 -2.34 27.78
N LEU A 489 3.49 -2.02 26.81
CA LEU A 489 4.07 -2.96 25.85
C LEU A 489 5.21 -3.78 26.49
N SER A 490 5.85 -3.34 27.56
CA SER A 490 6.79 -4.18 28.31
C SER A 490 6.05 -5.31 29.05
N CYS A 491 4.79 -5.09 29.45
CA CYS A 491 3.89 -6.14 29.92
C CYS A 491 3.51 -7.15 28.81
N ARG A 492 3.67 -6.83 27.51
CA ARG A 492 3.53 -7.77 26.35
C ARG A 492 4.45 -8.98 26.48
N ARG A 493 5.61 -8.84 27.15
CA ARG A 493 6.54 -9.97 27.39
C ARG A 493 6.09 -10.88 28.53
N ARG A 494 5.11 -10.46 29.35
CA ARG A 494 4.58 -11.21 30.50
C ARG A 494 3.16 -11.72 30.27
N VAL A 495 2.44 -11.22 29.27
CA VAL A 495 1.02 -11.52 29.00
C VAL A 495 0.83 -12.09 27.59
N ASN A 496 -0.13 -13.00 27.46
CA ASN A 496 -0.41 -13.82 26.28
C ASN A 496 -0.62 -12.98 24.99
N SER A 497 0.19 -13.20 23.95
CA SER A 497 0.12 -12.47 22.67
C SER A 497 -1.17 -12.69 21.86
N SER A 498 -1.87 -13.82 22.03
CA SER A 498 -3.17 -14.07 21.41
C SER A 498 -4.35 -13.37 22.11
N GLN A 499 -4.09 -12.68 23.22
CA GLN A 499 -5.13 -12.07 24.07
C GLN A 499 -5.14 -10.53 24.02
N PHE A 500 -4.25 -9.91 23.24
CA PHE A 500 -4.33 -8.48 22.87
C PHE A 500 -5.22 -8.32 21.62
N SER A 501 -6.55 -8.45 21.78
CA SER A 501 -7.48 -8.05 20.73
C SER A 501 -7.77 -6.55 20.84
N GLY A 502 -7.49 -5.80 19.77
CA GLY A 502 -7.77 -4.34 19.70
C GLY A 502 -6.55 -3.45 19.40
N GLU A 503 -5.33 -3.99 19.46
CA GLU A 503 -4.13 -3.18 19.19
C GLU A 503 -4.01 -2.81 17.71
N LYS A 504 -4.50 -3.63 16.75
CA LYS A 504 -4.47 -3.36 15.30
C LYS A 504 -5.38 -2.17 14.87
N ASP A 505 -6.35 -1.81 15.72
CA ASP A 505 -7.35 -0.77 15.44
C ASP A 505 -7.38 0.35 16.50
N MET A 506 -6.44 0.38 17.46
CA MET A 506 -6.41 1.34 18.58
C MET A 506 -6.55 2.81 18.14
N TYR A 507 -6.01 3.16 16.97
CA TYR A 507 -6.07 4.49 16.36
C TYR A 507 -7.33 4.75 15.50
N MET A 508 -8.08 3.69 15.19
CA MET A 508 -9.36 3.75 14.46
C MET A 508 -10.53 4.10 15.40
N VAL A 509 -10.34 3.98 16.74
CA VAL A 509 -11.42 4.01 17.74
C VAL A 509 -11.32 5.22 18.71
N LEU A 510 -10.77 6.35 18.28
CA LEU A 510 -10.64 7.57 19.12
C LEU A 510 -11.91 8.46 19.15
N GLY A 511 -13.11 7.84 19.13
CA GLY A 511 -14.41 8.54 19.11
C GLY A 511 -15.06 8.78 20.48
N GLY A 512 -14.58 8.13 21.55
CA GLY A 512 -15.14 8.23 22.92
C GLY A 512 -14.27 9.00 23.92
N PRO A 513 -14.55 8.94 25.25
CA PRO A 513 -13.71 9.57 26.27
C PRO A 513 -12.44 8.75 26.62
N ALA A 514 -12.43 7.44 26.40
CA ALA A 514 -11.29 6.55 26.69
C ALA A 514 -11.27 5.31 25.78
N THR A 515 -10.08 4.75 25.55
CA THR A 515 -9.84 3.47 24.88
C THR A 515 -9.63 2.40 25.95
N THR A 516 -10.38 1.30 25.87
CA THR A 516 -10.19 0.15 26.78
C THR A 516 -9.37 -0.93 26.08
N LEU A 517 -8.26 -1.33 26.68
CA LEU A 517 -7.44 -2.47 26.29
C LEU A 517 -7.75 -3.64 27.21
N CYS A 518 -8.00 -4.82 26.64
CA CYS A 518 -8.12 -6.04 27.42
C CYS A 518 -6.72 -6.67 27.54
N ILE A 519 -6.22 -6.84 28.76
CA ILE A 519 -4.90 -7.41 29.06
C ILE A 519 -5.09 -8.49 30.13
N GLN A 520 -5.00 -9.77 29.80
CA GLN A 520 -5.17 -10.83 30.80
C GLN A 520 -3.94 -10.99 31.71
N GLY A 521 -4.03 -10.57 32.96
CA GLY A 521 -3.04 -10.83 34.00
C GLY A 521 -3.00 -9.72 35.04
N PRO A 522 -2.81 -10.03 36.33
CA PRO A 522 -2.63 -9.01 37.35
C PRO A 522 -1.20 -8.46 37.27
N ASP A 523 -1.03 -7.19 36.92
CA ASP A 523 0.22 -6.46 37.13
C ASP A 523 -0.08 -5.24 38.02
N ARG A 524 0.49 -5.24 39.23
CA ARG A 524 0.24 -4.20 40.25
C ARG A 524 0.92 -2.88 39.89
N ASP A 525 1.90 -2.90 38.97
CA ASP A 525 2.67 -1.72 38.59
C ASP A 525 1.97 -0.84 37.54
N VAL A 526 0.89 -1.32 36.90
CA VAL A 526 0.28 -0.66 35.72
C VAL A 526 -1.25 -0.46 35.82
N GLU A 527 -1.84 -0.42 37.02
CA GLU A 527 -3.29 -0.16 37.24
C GLU A 527 -4.24 -1.12 36.47
N ILE A 528 -3.80 -2.33 36.11
CA ILE A 528 -4.63 -3.31 35.39
C ILE A 528 -5.72 -3.83 36.34
N THR A 529 -6.98 -3.53 36.03
CA THR A 529 -8.13 -3.93 36.87
C THR A 529 -8.95 -4.98 36.13
N GLN A 530 -9.13 -6.16 36.74
CA GLN A 530 -9.89 -7.29 36.16
C GLN A 530 -9.42 -7.72 34.76
N GLY A 531 -8.11 -7.60 34.49
CA GLY A 531 -7.56 -7.93 33.17
C GLY A 531 -7.94 -6.92 32.07
N SER A 532 -8.22 -5.67 32.45
CA SER A 532 -8.44 -4.57 31.52
C SER A 532 -7.63 -3.35 31.94
N LEU A 533 -7.03 -2.69 30.96
CA LEU A 533 -6.35 -1.41 31.08
C LEU A 533 -7.15 -0.35 30.31
N LYS A 534 -7.68 0.64 31.02
CA LYS A 534 -8.35 1.78 30.39
C LYS A 534 -7.36 2.91 30.21
N ILE A 535 -7.12 3.32 28.97
CA ILE A 535 -6.29 4.48 28.65
C ILE A 535 -7.20 5.63 28.22
N PRO A 536 -7.20 6.77 28.94
CA PRO A 536 -7.94 7.96 28.51
C PRO A 536 -7.55 8.40 27.10
N ASN A 537 -8.50 8.87 26.30
CA ASN A 537 -8.22 9.24 24.91
C ASN A 537 -7.25 10.42 24.81
N ALA A 538 -7.24 11.32 25.79
CA ALA A 538 -6.23 12.40 25.87
C ALA A 538 -4.80 11.85 25.97
N VAL A 539 -4.59 10.78 26.76
CA VAL A 539 -3.29 10.12 26.90
C VAL A 539 -2.96 9.37 25.60
N MET A 540 -3.93 8.66 25.01
CA MET A 540 -3.75 8.01 23.71
C MET A 540 -3.32 8.98 22.61
N ARG A 541 -3.93 10.17 22.55
CA ARG A 541 -3.58 11.23 21.59
C ARG A 541 -2.15 11.73 21.81
N SER A 542 -1.72 11.87 23.07
CA SER A 542 -0.34 12.31 23.38
C SER A 542 0.74 11.37 22.82
N PHE A 543 0.43 10.09 22.63
CA PHE A 543 1.37 9.13 22.02
C PHE A 543 1.61 9.38 20.53
N PHE A 544 0.69 10.05 19.84
CA PHE A 544 0.79 10.33 18.41
C PHE A 544 1.09 11.80 18.12
N ALA A 545 1.10 12.68 19.13
CA ALA A 545 1.28 14.12 18.94
C ALA A 545 2.58 14.46 18.20
N SER A 546 3.71 13.87 18.62
CA SER A 546 5.01 14.06 17.96
C SER A 546 4.98 13.62 16.48
N ALA A 547 4.46 12.43 16.20
CA ALA A 547 4.27 11.94 14.84
C ALA A 547 3.36 12.87 14.00
N ILE A 548 2.24 13.35 14.55
CA ILE A 548 1.32 14.27 13.87
C ILE A 548 2.03 15.58 13.53
N GLU A 549 2.70 16.21 14.51
CA GLU A 549 3.44 17.45 14.28
C GLU A 549 4.51 17.29 13.20
N GLN A 550 5.18 16.13 13.14
CA GLN A 550 6.14 15.86 12.09
C GLN A 550 5.47 15.73 10.72
N ILE A 551 4.37 14.97 10.62
CA ILE A 551 3.59 14.83 9.39
C ILE A 551 3.10 16.21 8.91
N GLU A 552 2.64 17.07 9.83
CA GLU A 552 2.25 18.45 9.52
C GLU A 552 3.43 19.26 8.95
N ARG A 553 4.61 19.17 9.58
CA ARG A 553 5.83 19.83 9.05
C ARG A 553 6.19 19.32 7.66
N ASP A 554 6.05 18.02 7.41
CA ASP A 554 6.37 17.40 6.12
C ASP A 554 5.39 17.83 5.02
N ILE A 555 4.09 17.85 5.32
CA ILE A 555 3.07 18.34 4.39
C ILE A 555 3.28 19.82 4.13
N ASP A 556 3.52 20.64 5.16
CA ASP A 556 3.77 22.08 4.99
C ASP A 556 4.99 22.34 4.10
N TRP A 557 6.09 21.63 4.35
CA TRP A 557 7.28 21.65 3.49
C TRP A 557 6.93 21.27 2.04
N ALA A 558 6.18 20.18 1.84
CA ALA A 558 5.83 19.69 0.51
C ALA A 558 4.88 20.63 -0.26
N THR A 559 4.12 21.47 0.44
CA THR A 559 3.20 22.43 -0.19
C THR A 559 3.89 23.71 -0.69
N LYS A 560 5.10 23.99 -0.21
CA LYS A 560 5.81 25.25 -0.46
C LYS A 560 6.86 25.15 -1.55
N ASP A 561 7.15 26.27 -2.21
CA ASP A 561 8.31 26.43 -3.06
C ASP A 561 9.56 26.82 -2.26
N ILE A 562 10.69 27.02 -2.95
CA ILE A 562 11.97 27.41 -2.34
C ILE A 562 11.94 28.79 -1.63
N HIS A 563 10.93 29.62 -1.93
CA HIS A 563 10.72 30.93 -1.32
C HIS A 563 9.68 30.89 -0.19
N GLY A 564 9.15 29.70 0.14
CA GLY A 564 8.15 29.51 1.18
C GLY A 564 6.72 29.83 0.74
N LYS A 565 6.47 30.07 -0.55
CA LYS A 565 5.12 30.32 -1.08
C LYS A 565 4.40 28.99 -1.26
N THR A 566 3.17 28.90 -0.77
CA THR A 566 2.30 27.74 -1.02
C THR A 566 1.94 27.65 -2.51
N ILE A 567 2.34 26.55 -3.14
CA ILE A 567 2.09 26.27 -4.57
C ILE A 567 1.27 24.99 -4.79
N ALA A 568 1.10 24.16 -3.75
CA ALA A 568 0.24 22.98 -3.80
C ALA A 568 -0.76 23.02 -2.66
N THR A 569 -2.04 22.92 -3.00
CA THR A 569 -3.16 22.94 -2.04
C THR A 569 -3.91 21.62 -2.01
N ASN A 570 -3.62 20.70 -2.93
CA ASN A 570 -4.30 19.41 -3.05
C ASN A 570 -3.44 18.32 -2.39
N ILE A 571 -3.90 17.78 -1.26
CA ILE A 571 -3.17 16.79 -0.46
C ILE A 571 -3.96 15.48 -0.46
N LEU A 572 -3.36 14.44 -1.02
CA LEU A 572 -3.87 13.07 -0.95
C LEU A 572 -3.18 12.32 0.20
N ILE A 573 -3.96 11.94 1.21
CA ILE A 573 -3.51 11.11 2.31
C ILE A 573 -3.79 9.65 1.96
N VAL A 574 -2.74 8.83 2.01
CA VAL A 574 -2.80 7.38 1.85
C VAL A 574 -2.04 6.70 2.98
N GLY A 575 -2.04 5.38 3.00
CA GLY A 575 -1.33 4.56 3.98
C GLY A 575 -2.21 4.11 5.13
N ARG A 576 -1.73 3.09 5.84
CA ARG A 576 -2.51 2.40 6.88
C ARG A 576 -2.77 3.28 8.11
N PHE A 577 -1.81 4.11 8.49
CA PHE A 577 -2.03 5.09 9.56
C PHE A 577 -2.86 6.27 9.03
N GLY A 578 -2.71 6.61 7.74
CA GLY A 578 -3.58 7.55 7.01
C GLY A 578 -5.07 7.18 6.99
N ASP A 579 -5.43 5.90 7.12
CA ASP A 579 -6.83 5.46 7.27
C ASP A 579 -7.46 5.90 8.61
N SER A 580 -6.66 6.31 9.60
CA SER A 580 -7.16 6.80 10.89
C SER A 580 -8.04 8.04 10.68
N MET A 581 -9.31 7.93 11.08
CA MET A 581 -10.23 9.08 11.04
C MET A 581 -9.77 10.20 11.98
N HIS A 582 -9.15 9.86 13.13
CA HIS A 582 -8.63 10.86 14.06
C HIS A 582 -7.47 11.64 13.43
N LEU A 583 -6.45 10.94 12.92
CA LEU A 583 -5.33 11.59 12.22
C LEU A 583 -5.83 12.47 11.09
N PHE A 584 -6.72 11.94 10.25
CA PHE A 584 -7.26 12.70 9.13
C PHE A 584 -8.01 13.95 9.58
N ASN A 585 -8.82 13.87 10.65
CA ASN A 585 -9.55 15.03 11.17
C ASN A 585 -8.60 16.11 11.73
N GLU A 586 -7.57 15.73 12.47
CA GLU A 586 -6.55 16.65 12.98
C GLU A 586 -5.82 17.33 11.81
N LEU A 587 -5.31 16.54 10.87
CA LEU A 587 -4.62 17.07 9.68
C LEU A 587 -5.55 17.93 8.81
N ASN A 588 -6.82 17.58 8.68
CA ASN A 588 -7.79 18.33 7.89
C ASN A 588 -8.14 19.67 8.55
N LEU A 589 -8.31 19.70 9.88
CA LEU A 589 -8.50 20.95 10.62
C LEU A 589 -7.26 21.84 10.50
N TRP A 590 -6.08 21.27 10.73
CA TRP A 590 -4.79 21.94 10.54
C TRP A 590 -4.62 22.48 9.12
N GLY A 591 -4.97 21.69 8.11
CA GLY A 591 -4.85 22.03 6.70
C GLY A 591 -5.81 23.15 6.28
N GLN A 592 -7.06 23.12 6.78
CA GLN A 592 -8.05 24.17 6.51
C GLN A 592 -7.58 25.55 6.99
N THR A 593 -6.93 25.63 8.15
CA THR A 593 -6.36 26.90 8.64
C THR A 593 -5.25 27.48 7.74
N ARG A 594 -4.72 26.67 6.82
CA ARG A 594 -3.65 27.00 5.86
C ARG A 594 -4.13 27.05 4.41
N GLY A 595 -5.43 26.90 4.17
CA GLY A 595 -6.00 26.85 2.82
C GLY A 595 -5.65 25.57 2.04
N LEU A 596 -5.33 24.49 2.75
CA LEU A 596 -5.05 23.17 2.16
C LEU A 596 -6.33 22.34 2.11
N SER A 597 -6.50 21.59 1.02
CA SER A 597 -7.59 20.65 0.82
C SER A 597 -7.04 19.23 0.93
N LEU A 598 -7.44 18.52 1.98
CA LEU A 598 -7.03 17.14 2.22
C LEU A 598 -8.14 16.18 1.80
N VAL A 599 -7.78 15.13 1.09
CA VAL A 599 -8.66 14.01 0.76
C VAL A 599 -7.96 12.70 1.14
N LYS A 600 -8.73 11.77 1.68
CA LYS A 600 -8.32 10.37 1.79
C LYS A 600 -9.34 9.48 1.08
N PRO A 601 -8.92 8.40 0.41
CA PRO A 601 -9.83 7.38 -0.06
C PRO A 601 -10.62 6.76 1.10
N ASP A 602 -11.92 6.48 0.90
CA ASP A 602 -12.71 5.76 1.89
C ASP A 602 -12.28 4.29 1.93
N ASN A 603 -12.03 3.78 3.15
CA ASN A 603 -11.58 2.41 3.41
C ASN A 603 -10.49 2.01 2.41
N MET A 604 -9.27 2.54 2.53
CA MET A 604 -8.18 2.05 1.70
C MET A 604 -7.91 0.59 2.09
N SER A 605 -8.65 -0.30 1.44
CA SER A 605 -8.59 -1.72 1.74
C SER A 605 -7.14 -2.15 1.58
N SER A 606 -6.70 -3.11 2.40
CA SER A 606 -5.42 -3.79 2.29
C SER A 606 -5.00 -4.13 0.83
N LYS A 607 -5.98 -4.23 -0.08
CA LYS A 607 -5.85 -4.41 -1.52
C LYS A 607 -5.23 -3.23 -2.29
N GLY A 608 -5.51 -1.98 -1.91
CA GLY A 608 -5.25 -0.77 -2.70
C GLY A 608 -3.78 -0.60 -3.10
N THR A 609 -2.85 -0.78 -2.16
CA THR A 609 -1.40 -0.67 -2.41
C THR A 609 -0.93 -1.69 -3.44
N VAL A 610 -1.30 -2.95 -3.28
CA VAL A 610 -0.78 -4.05 -4.12
C VAL A 610 -1.44 -4.10 -5.50
N THR A 611 -2.73 -3.73 -5.62
CA THR A 611 -3.36 -3.59 -6.94
C THR A 611 -2.92 -2.33 -7.66
N GLY A 612 -2.63 -1.25 -6.93
CA GLY A 612 -2.02 -0.05 -7.48
C GLY A 612 -0.62 -0.33 -8.04
N ALA A 613 0.17 -1.18 -7.37
CA ALA A 613 1.46 -1.66 -7.86
C ALA A 613 1.35 -2.46 -9.17
N LEU A 614 0.35 -3.35 -9.28
CA LEU A 614 0.08 -4.02 -10.57
C LEU A 614 -0.30 -3.02 -11.67
N LYS A 615 -1.17 -2.05 -11.35
CA LYS A 615 -1.61 -1.05 -12.32
C LYS A 615 -0.45 -0.18 -12.80
N TRP A 616 0.44 0.22 -11.90
CA TRP A 616 1.69 0.92 -12.23
C TRP A 616 2.53 0.14 -13.24
N ALA A 617 2.72 -1.17 -13.04
CA ALA A 617 3.53 -1.98 -13.94
C ALA A 617 2.89 -2.15 -15.34
N LEU A 618 1.57 -2.00 -15.42
CA LEU A 618 0.82 -2.06 -16.67
C LEU A 618 0.66 -0.70 -17.36
N THR A 619 0.62 0.39 -16.59
CA THR A 619 0.31 1.73 -17.09
C THR A 619 1.00 2.80 -16.21
N PRO A 620 2.32 3.01 -16.36
CA PRO A 620 3.04 3.99 -15.55
C PRO A 620 2.56 5.41 -15.82
N MET A 621 2.37 6.22 -14.76
CA MET A 621 1.83 7.57 -14.85
C MET A 621 2.91 8.66 -14.80
N VAL A 622 4.01 8.39 -14.10
CA VAL A 622 5.11 9.35 -13.90
C VAL A 622 6.10 9.24 -15.05
N HIS A 623 6.30 10.35 -15.78
CA HIS A 623 7.18 10.39 -16.95
C HIS A 623 8.57 10.98 -16.65
N SER A 624 8.68 11.83 -15.62
CA SER A 624 9.94 12.40 -15.17
C SER A 624 9.98 12.48 -13.64
N ARG A 625 11.19 12.29 -13.10
CA ARG A 625 11.51 12.29 -11.66
C ARG A 625 12.52 13.37 -11.32
N ARG A 626 12.78 13.64 -10.04
CA ARG A 626 13.86 14.55 -9.63
C ARG A 626 15.05 13.80 -9.06
N ALA A 627 16.25 14.27 -9.43
CA ALA A 627 17.50 13.75 -8.90
C ALA A 627 17.58 13.98 -7.40
N ARG A 628 17.64 12.91 -6.60
CA ARG A 628 17.61 13.04 -5.13
C ARG A 628 18.91 13.53 -4.52
N HIS A 629 20.02 13.25 -5.21
CA HIS A 629 21.37 13.58 -4.83
C HIS A 629 22.09 14.16 -6.05
N HIS A 630 23.23 14.82 -5.81
CA HIS A 630 24.19 14.98 -6.89
C HIS A 630 24.82 13.62 -7.16
N PHE A 631 24.71 13.16 -8.39
CA PHE A 631 25.42 11.99 -8.89
C PHE A 631 26.67 12.46 -9.61
N GLY A 632 27.80 11.84 -9.32
CA GLY A 632 29.07 12.17 -9.94
C GLY A 632 29.99 10.98 -10.05
N THR A 633 31.09 11.20 -10.76
CA THR A 633 32.21 10.28 -10.89
C THR A 633 33.49 11.03 -10.57
N ASP A 634 34.58 10.30 -10.42
CA ASP A 634 35.90 10.87 -10.31
C ASP A 634 36.66 10.77 -11.62
N ILE A 635 37.24 11.89 -12.06
CA ILE A 635 37.99 12.00 -13.30
C ILE A 635 39.44 12.42 -13.05
N ARG A 636 40.22 12.31 -14.13
CA ARG A 636 41.57 12.86 -14.22
C ARG A 636 41.54 14.10 -15.09
N VAL A 637 42.24 15.14 -14.67
CA VAL A 637 42.39 16.39 -15.45
C VAL A 637 43.86 16.77 -15.55
N PRO A 638 44.27 17.55 -16.57
CA PRO A 638 45.64 18.06 -16.66
C PRO A 638 46.05 18.84 -15.41
N TYR A 639 47.26 18.61 -14.91
CA TYR A 639 47.77 19.32 -13.75
C TYR A 639 48.12 20.78 -14.10
N ASP A 640 47.30 21.72 -13.64
CA ASP A 640 47.63 23.15 -13.65
C ASP A 640 48.43 23.55 -12.40
N HIS A 641 49.67 24.01 -12.61
CA HIS A 641 50.57 24.50 -11.55
C HIS A 641 50.11 25.83 -10.92
N ARG A 642 49.23 26.59 -11.60
CA ARG A 642 48.68 27.84 -11.09
C ARG A 642 47.47 27.61 -10.17
N ASN A 643 46.81 26.46 -10.30
CA ASN A 643 45.67 26.10 -9.48
C ASN A 643 46.14 25.70 -8.06
N GLU A 644 45.66 26.41 -7.03
CA GLU A 644 46.02 26.16 -5.64
C GLU A 644 45.56 24.79 -5.14
N GLU A 645 44.36 24.35 -5.53
CA GLU A 645 43.81 23.05 -5.13
C GLU A 645 44.61 21.89 -5.73
N HIS A 646 45.20 22.08 -6.91
CA HIS A 646 46.11 21.10 -7.51
C HIS A 646 47.44 21.04 -6.75
N ARG A 647 48.00 22.20 -6.40
CA ARG A 647 49.28 22.29 -5.67
C ARG A 647 49.21 21.68 -4.27
N ARG A 648 48.05 21.77 -3.61
CA ARG A 648 47.79 21.21 -2.27
C ARG A 648 47.71 19.68 -2.23
N ARG A 649 47.58 19.02 -3.38
CA ARG A 649 47.39 17.55 -3.49
C ARG A 649 48.45 16.88 -4.36
N PRO A 650 49.76 17.03 -4.05
CA PRO A 650 50.83 16.43 -4.84
C PRO A 650 50.73 14.90 -4.92
N GLU A 651 50.14 14.25 -3.91
CA GLU A 651 49.89 12.80 -3.84
C GLU A 651 48.86 12.30 -4.86
N LEU A 652 48.03 13.19 -5.41
CA LEU A 652 47.07 12.87 -6.46
C LEU A 652 47.64 13.06 -7.87
N LYS A 653 48.92 13.42 -8.01
CA LYS A 653 49.57 13.52 -9.33
C LYS A 653 49.83 12.14 -9.91
N LEU A 654 49.58 12.00 -11.21
CA LEU A 654 49.90 10.82 -11.98
C LEU A 654 50.51 11.21 -13.32
N THR A 655 51.60 10.56 -13.69
CA THR A 655 52.25 10.77 -15.00
C THR A 655 51.77 9.69 -15.96
N THR A 656 51.26 10.09 -17.13
CA THR A 656 50.81 9.15 -18.18
C THR A 656 51.99 8.60 -18.99
N HIS A 657 51.76 7.59 -19.84
CA HIS A 657 52.79 7.07 -20.75
C HIS A 657 53.24 8.10 -21.82
N GLU A 658 52.52 9.22 -21.95
CA GLU A 658 52.89 10.37 -22.77
C GLU A 658 53.73 11.42 -22.02
N ASN A 659 54.19 11.11 -20.80
CA ASN A 659 54.86 12.05 -19.90
C ASN A 659 54.03 13.29 -19.54
N GLN A 660 52.69 13.22 -19.67
CA GLN A 660 51.80 14.27 -19.22
C GLN A 660 51.46 14.09 -17.74
N VAL A 661 51.53 15.18 -16.97
CA VAL A 661 51.14 15.17 -15.56
C VAL A 661 49.65 15.50 -15.44
N GLN A 662 48.89 14.57 -14.87
CA GLN A 662 47.48 14.71 -14.54
C GLN A 662 47.28 14.72 -13.03
N ILE A 663 46.14 15.23 -12.57
CA ILE A 663 45.67 15.11 -11.20
C ILE A 663 44.39 14.28 -11.18
N GLN A 664 44.33 13.30 -10.26
CA GLN A 664 43.21 12.35 -10.13
C GLN A 664 42.22 12.75 -9.02
N ARG A 665 41.10 12.02 -8.94
CA ARG A 665 40.02 12.20 -7.95
C ARG A 665 39.31 13.57 -8.02
N VAL A 666 39.23 14.16 -9.21
CA VAL A 666 38.44 15.38 -9.43
C VAL A 666 36.98 15.01 -9.58
N TRP A 667 36.09 15.67 -8.85
CA TRP A 667 34.66 15.45 -8.98
C TRP A 667 34.13 15.96 -10.32
N GLN A 668 33.44 15.10 -11.04
CA GLN A 668 32.61 15.46 -12.19
C GLN A 668 31.16 15.15 -11.89
N THR A 669 30.31 16.18 -11.92
CA THR A 669 28.86 16.00 -11.80
C THR A 669 28.31 15.35 -13.07
N ILE A 670 27.60 14.24 -12.91
CA ILE A 670 26.80 13.61 -13.97
C ILE A 670 25.39 14.17 -13.94
N VAL A 671 24.77 14.20 -12.75
CA VAL A 671 23.43 14.76 -12.54
C VAL A 671 23.45 15.61 -11.27
N SER A 672 22.98 16.84 -11.37
CA SER A 672 22.82 17.70 -10.19
C SER A 672 21.56 17.33 -9.41
N LYS A 673 21.59 17.48 -8.08
CA LYS A 673 20.40 17.34 -7.24
C LYS A 673 19.25 18.23 -7.77
N ASP A 674 18.02 17.75 -7.62
CA ASP A 674 16.76 18.34 -8.04
C ASP A 674 16.60 18.54 -9.56
N THR A 675 17.55 18.09 -10.38
CA THR A 675 17.41 18.06 -11.85
C THR A 675 16.23 17.17 -12.23
N GLU A 676 15.39 17.65 -13.16
CA GLU A 676 14.34 16.82 -13.74
C GLU A 676 14.96 15.77 -14.67
N ILE A 677 14.59 14.52 -14.46
CA ILE A 677 15.07 13.36 -15.20
C ILE A 677 13.89 12.66 -15.88
N PRO A 678 13.70 12.86 -17.19
CA PRO A 678 12.80 12.05 -18.00
C PRO A 678 13.16 10.57 -17.95
N ALA A 679 12.16 9.70 -17.99
CA ALA A 679 12.31 8.25 -17.94
C ALA A 679 13.29 7.68 -18.99
N SER A 680 13.33 8.30 -20.17
CA SER A 680 14.16 7.90 -21.30
C SER A 680 15.52 8.58 -21.37
N GLN A 681 15.77 9.62 -20.56
CA GLN A 681 17.00 10.41 -20.68
C GLN A 681 18.22 9.62 -20.19
N GLU A 682 19.24 9.60 -21.04
CA GLU A 682 20.56 9.02 -20.77
C GLU A 682 21.52 10.16 -20.39
N PHE A 683 22.30 9.96 -19.33
CA PHE A 683 23.40 10.84 -18.95
C PHE A 683 24.71 10.12 -19.23
N VAL A 684 25.67 10.85 -19.77
CA VAL A 684 26.92 10.25 -20.23
C VAL A 684 28.08 10.81 -19.44
N ALA A 685 28.97 9.92 -19.01
CA ALA A 685 30.31 10.26 -18.53
C ALA A 685 31.34 9.67 -19.49
N SER A 686 32.20 10.52 -20.04
CA SER A 686 33.23 10.11 -21.00
C SER A 686 34.51 9.72 -20.27
N TYR A 687 35.07 8.56 -20.63
CA TYR A 687 36.30 8.03 -20.08
C TYR A 687 37.28 7.69 -21.20
N THR A 688 38.55 8.02 -20.97
CA THR A 688 39.65 7.60 -21.82
C THR A 688 40.53 6.63 -21.04
N TYR A 689 40.66 5.41 -21.53
CA TYR A 689 41.56 4.41 -20.97
C TYR A 689 42.73 4.16 -21.91
N GLU A 690 43.91 4.05 -21.33
CA GLU A 690 45.10 3.60 -22.03
C GLU A 690 45.45 2.18 -21.57
N PHE A 691 45.73 1.31 -22.53
CA PHE A 691 46.13 -0.07 -22.29
C PHE A 691 47.42 -0.37 -23.03
N ALA A 692 48.34 -1.10 -22.40
CA ALA A 692 49.42 -1.75 -23.13
C ALA A 692 48.83 -2.79 -24.09
N THR A 693 49.43 -2.99 -25.26
CA THR A 693 48.97 -4.01 -26.23
C THR A 693 49.03 -5.44 -25.69
N THR A 694 49.80 -5.67 -24.63
CA THR A 694 49.93 -6.97 -23.93
C THR A 694 48.91 -7.17 -22.80
N ALA A 695 47.99 -6.23 -22.58
CA ALA A 695 46.98 -6.35 -21.52
C ALA A 695 46.07 -7.56 -21.76
N THR A 696 45.77 -8.30 -20.69
CA THR A 696 44.89 -9.49 -20.71
C THR A 696 43.60 -9.31 -19.92
N ARG A 697 43.40 -8.14 -19.30
CA ARG A 697 42.24 -7.82 -18.46
C ARG A 697 41.59 -6.53 -18.93
N PHE A 698 40.35 -6.62 -19.41
CA PHE A 698 39.63 -5.51 -20.04
C PHE A 698 38.45 -4.98 -19.24
N VAL A 699 38.11 -5.63 -18.12
CA VAL A 699 37.04 -5.16 -17.24
C VAL A 699 37.49 -3.90 -16.49
N LYS A 700 36.75 -2.81 -16.66
CA LYS A 700 36.90 -1.54 -15.91
C LYS A 700 35.76 -1.35 -14.93
N LYS A 701 36.07 -0.67 -13.82
CA LYS A 701 35.17 -0.47 -12.69
C LYS A 701 35.15 1.01 -12.35
N GLU A 702 34.04 1.67 -12.65
CA GLU A 702 33.89 3.10 -12.40
C GLU A 702 32.91 3.34 -11.27
N LYS A 703 33.34 4.11 -10.27
CA LYS A 703 32.52 4.40 -9.09
C LYS A 703 31.59 5.56 -9.41
N ILE A 704 30.31 5.36 -9.12
CA ILE A 704 29.32 6.42 -9.10
C ILE A 704 29.11 6.82 -7.65
N TYR A 705 29.30 8.10 -7.40
CA TYR A 705 29.21 8.71 -6.08
C TYR A 705 27.92 9.51 -5.96
N ILE A 706 27.38 9.55 -4.74
CA ILE A 706 26.33 10.49 -4.35
C ILE A 706 26.89 11.50 -3.35
N TYR A 707 26.45 12.75 -3.47
CA TYR A 707 26.71 13.78 -2.49
C TYR A 707 25.42 14.25 -1.82
N THR A 708 25.40 14.17 -0.49
CA THR A 708 24.23 14.34 0.39
C THR A 708 24.29 15.58 1.29
N GLY A 709 25.22 16.50 1.04
CA GLY A 709 25.56 17.64 1.93
C GLY A 709 24.36 18.43 2.50
N HIS A 710 24.56 19.05 3.66
CA HIS A 710 23.54 19.79 4.40
C HIS A 710 23.66 21.32 4.19
N GLY A 711 22.53 22.03 4.02
CA GLY A 711 22.46 23.50 3.93
C GLY A 711 21.79 24.05 2.67
N HIS A 712 21.60 25.38 2.58
CA HIS A 712 20.86 26.06 1.50
C HIS A 712 21.63 26.17 0.16
N LYS A 713 22.93 25.84 0.13
CA LYS A 713 23.74 25.69 -1.09
C LYS A 713 24.57 24.41 -0.99
N ILE A 714 24.02 23.32 -1.52
CA ILE A 714 24.67 22.02 -1.59
C ILE A 714 25.56 22.03 -2.84
N THR A 715 26.86 22.21 -2.68
CA THR A 715 27.82 22.12 -3.78
C THR A 715 28.74 20.94 -3.51
N PRO A 716 28.84 19.94 -4.43
CA PRO A 716 29.80 18.85 -4.29
C PRO A 716 31.23 19.37 -4.12
N PRO A 717 32.10 18.66 -3.38
CA PRO A 717 33.50 19.05 -3.27
C PRO A 717 34.18 18.96 -4.64
N LEU A 718 35.20 19.79 -4.88
CA LEU A 718 35.97 19.76 -6.13
C LEU A 718 36.79 18.46 -6.27
N PHE A 719 37.23 17.91 -5.14
CA PHE A 719 38.01 16.68 -5.05
C PHE A 719 37.33 15.68 -4.12
N LEU A 720 37.44 14.40 -4.45
CA LEU A 720 37.03 13.32 -3.59
C LEU A 720 38.17 13.03 -2.61
N ASP A 721 38.37 13.87 -1.62
CA ASP A 721 39.42 13.68 -0.62
C ASP A 721 39.00 12.63 0.42
N ALA A 722 39.98 12.03 1.07
CA ALA A 722 39.76 11.28 2.30
C ALA A 722 40.27 12.08 3.49
N PRO A 723 39.51 12.24 4.60
CA PRO A 723 40.05 12.81 5.82
C PRO A 723 41.30 12.03 6.22
N ALA A 724 42.34 12.75 6.65
CA ALA A 724 43.65 12.22 6.99
C ALA A 724 43.68 11.20 8.16
N ALA A 725 42.54 10.69 8.63
CA ALA A 725 42.41 9.99 9.91
C ALA A 725 42.51 8.45 9.85
N ASN A 726 42.60 7.79 8.68
CA ASN A 726 42.91 6.36 8.65
C ASN A 726 43.49 5.88 7.29
N PRO A 727 44.80 5.58 7.19
CA PRO A 727 45.40 5.04 5.98
C PRO A 727 44.91 3.62 5.61
N ALA A 728 44.26 2.90 6.53
CA ALA A 728 43.68 1.58 6.27
C ALA A 728 42.26 1.63 5.68
N ASN A 729 41.55 2.75 5.83
CA ASN A 729 40.23 2.96 5.21
C ASN A 729 39.95 4.47 5.09
N PRO A 730 40.31 5.11 3.95
CA PRO A 730 40.10 6.53 3.75
C PRO A 730 38.60 6.79 3.56
N SER A 731 37.88 7.14 4.62
CA SER A 731 36.49 7.62 4.49
C SER A 731 36.46 8.80 3.50
N LEU A 732 35.43 8.97 2.68
CA LEU A 732 35.35 10.09 1.74
C LEU A 732 35.05 11.43 2.47
N ASN A 733 35.05 12.57 1.76
CA ASN A 733 34.55 13.84 2.29
C ASN A 733 33.19 13.64 2.99
N PRO A 734 32.89 14.38 4.08
CA PRO A 734 31.58 14.33 4.71
C PRO A 734 30.45 14.54 3.70
N GLY A 735 29.46 13.65 3.71
CA GLY A 735 28.30 13.66 2.79
C GLY A 735 28.55 12.99 1.44
N LEU A 736 29.79 12.60 1.11
CA LEU A 736 30.13 11.86 -0.11
C LEU A 736 30.13 10.36 0.17
N GLN A 737 29.43 9.59 -0.67
CA GLN A 737 29.32 8.13 -0.54
C GLN A 737 29.41 7.46 -1.90
N VAL A 738 30.00 6.27 -1.96
CA VAL A 738 29.93 5.43 -3.17
C VAL A 738 28.53 4.85 -3.24
N PHE A 739 27.79 5.20 -4.29
CA PHE A 739 26.44 4.70 -4.53
C PHE A 739 26.45 3.32 -5.18
N CYS A 740 27.25 3.17 -6.25
CA CYS A 740 27.45 1.91 -6.92
C CYS A 740 28.77 1.92 -7.72
N THR A 741 29.17 0.76 -8.21
CA THR A 741 30.26 0.60 -9.17
C THR A 741 29.69 0.08 -10.48
N VAL A 742 29.99 0.75 -11.58
CA VAL A 742 29.65 0.29 -12.93
C VAL A 742 30.83 -0.51 -13.46
N GLU A 743 30.60 -1.79 -13.71
CA GLU A 743 31.58 -2.71 -14.29
C GLU A 743 31.29 -2.92 -15.77
N ALA A 744 32.27 -2.65 -16.62
CA ALA A 744 32.12 -2.77 -18.06
C ALA A 744 33.25 -3.62 -18.65
N ASP A 745 32.90 -4.57 -19.51
CA ASP A 745 33.86 -5.34 -20.28
C ASP A 745 34.23 -4.59 -21.56
N LEU A 746 35.50 -4.20 -21.65
CA LEU A 746 36.04 -3.44 -22.77
C LEU A 746 36.81 -4.30 -23.77
N GLU A 747 36.73 -5.63 -23.70
CA GLU A 747 37.50 -6.52 -24.59
C GLU A 747 37.25 -6.20 -26.08
N ARG A 748 35.99 -6.02 -26.47
CA ARG A 748 35.62 -5.65 -27.84
C ARG A 748 36.11 -4.25 -28.24
N CYS A 749 36.12 -3.30 -27.30
CA CYS A 749 36.67 -1.96 -27.53
C CYS A 749 38.19 -2.04 -27.74
N PHE A 750 38.88 -2.88 -26.96
CA PHE A 750 40.32 -3.04 -27.00
C PHE A 750 40.80 -3.74 -28.27
N THR A 751 40.10 -4.79 -28.71
CA THR A 751 40.48 -5.55 -29.91
C THR A 751 40.40 -4.69 -31.17
N THR A 752 39.40 -3.80 -31.24
CA THR A 752 39.12 -2.93 -32.39
C THR A 752 39.90 -1.61 -32.37
N ALA A 753 40.39 -1.18 -31.20
CA ALA A 753 41.16 0.05 -31.08
C ALA A 753 42.53 -0.02 -31.81
N PRO A 754 42.95 1.08 -32.47
CA PRO A 754 44.26 1.16 -33.12
C PRO A 754 45.40 1.17 -32.09
N SER A 755 46.55 0.64 -32.49
CA SER A 755 47.77 0.65 -31.65
C SER A 755 48.69 1.80 -32.05
N ARG A 756 49.42 2.37 -31.09
CA ARG A 756 50.45 3.38 -31.32
C ARG A 756 51.64 3.22 -30.37
N VAL A 757 52.78 3.78 -30.73
CA VAL A 757 53.95 3.89 -29.85
C VAL A 757 53.78 5.13 -28.96
N SER A 758 53.82 4.96 -27.64
CA SER A 758 53.80 6.08 -26.67
C SER A 758 55.17 6.79 -26.60
N SER A 759 55.20 7.98 -26.01
CA SER A 759 56.42 8.77 -25.76
C SER A 759 57.46 8.03 -24.91
N SER A 760 57.00 7.05 -24.13
CA SER A 760 57.83 6.15 -23.33
C SER A 760 58.37 4.93 -24.09
N GLY A 761 58.06 4.78 -25.38
CA GLY A 761 58.47 3.65 -26.22
C GLY A 761 57.57 2.40 -26.10
N VAL A 762 56.56 2.42 -25.25
CA VAL A 762 55.61 1.31 -25.05
C VAL A 762 54.51 1.36 -26.10
N MET A 763 54.18 0.21 -26.69
CA MET A 763 53.01 0.06 -27.56
C MET A 763 51.71 0.09 -26.75
N VAL A 764 50.86 1.07 -27.04
CA VAL A 764 49.60 1.32 -26.31
C VAL A 764 48.40 1.41 -27.25
N LYS A 765 47.22 1.15 -26.70
CA LYS A 765 45.91 1.41 -27.30
C LYS A 765 45.14 2.39 -26.42
N GLU A 766 44.52 3.39 -27.05
CA GLU A 766 43.67 4.36 -26.38
C GLU A 766 42.20 4.06 -26.69
N LEU A 767 41.40 3.87 -25.65
CA LEU A 767 39.99 3.56 -25.74
C LEU A 767 39.20 4.75 -25.21
N LYS A 768 38.40 5.38 -26.06
CA LYS A 768 37.43 6.39 -25.66
C LYS A 768 36.07 5.72 -25.56
N ILE A 769 35.56 5.65 -24.34
CA ILE A 769 34.24 5.09 -24.08
C ILE A 769 33.38 6.10 -23.33
N GLU A 770 32.10 5.88 -23.41
CA GLU A 770 31.10 6.65 -22.70
C GLU A 770 30.28 5.68 -21.86
N ILE A 771 30.24 5.93 -20.55
CA ILE A 771 29.33 5.21 -19.65
C ILE A 771 28.02 5.97 -19.67
N CYS A 772 26.98 5.33 -20.19
CA CYS A 772 25.63 5.84 -20.21
C CYS A 772 24.90 5.38 -18.96
N LEU A 773 24.34 6.33 -18.22
CA LEU A 773 23.54 6.11 -17.03
C LEU A 773 22.12 6.60 -17.28
N ARG A 774 21.14 5.77 -16.96
CA ARG A 774 19.73 6.13 -16.99
C ARG A 774 19.14 6.03 -15.59
N PHE A 775 18.66 7.16 -15.08
CA PHE A 775 18.10 7.30 -13.73
C PHE A 775 16.57 7.37 -13.73
N GLY A 776 15.94 7.55 -14.89
CA GLY A 776 14.52 7.89 -14.99
C GLY A 776 13.55 6.69 -14.86
N ALA A 777 14.07 5.46 -14.90
CA ALA A 777 13.33 4.31 -14.40
C ALA A 777 13.37 4.30 -12.86
N THR A 778 12.72 3.35 -12.23
CA THR A 778 12.78 3.24 -10.77
C THR A 778 14.14 2.80 -10.21
N GLU A 779 15.06 2.46 -11.10
CA GLU A 779 16.41 2.01 -10.79
C GLU A 779 17.42 2.59 -11.77
N LEU A 780 18.67 2.70 -11.32
CA LEU A 780 19.80 3.05 -12.17
C LEU A 780 20.06 1.92 -13.16
N GLN A 781 20.25 2.28 -14.42
CA GLN A 781 20.70 1.38 -15.48
C GLN A 781 21.98 1.94 -16.10
N ALA A 782 22.87 1.05 -16.51
CA ALA A 782 24.15 1.41 -17.08
C ALA A 782 24.50 0.54 -18.29
N TRP A 783 25.14 1.16 -19.28
CA TRP A 783 25.80 0.48 -20.40
C TRP A 783 26.94 1.35 -20.90
N ILE A 784 27.76 0.79 -21.78
CA ILE A 784 28.83 1.51 -22.44
C ILE A 784 28.48 1.78 -23.90
N GLN A 785 29.00 2.89 -24.42
CA GLN A 785 29.00 3.19 -25.85
C GLN A 785 30.41 3.60 -26.31
N TRP A 786 30.75 3.23 -27.53
CA TRP A 786 32.01 3.59 -28.18
C TRP A 786 31.83 3.66 -29.69
N VAL A 787 32.77 4.30 -30.38
CA VAL A 787 32.75 4.36 -31.85
C VAL A 787 33.69 3.30 -32.42
N GLU A 788 33.15 2.41 -33.25
CA GLU A 788 33.87 1.37 -33.99
C GLU A 788 33.64 1.61 -35.48
N ASN A 789 34.70 1.84 -36.26
CA ASN A 789 34.62 2.10 -37.72
C ASN A 789 33.63 3.22 -38.11
N GLY A 790 33.54 4.27 -37.30
CA GLY A 790 32.62 5.40 -37.52
C GLY A 790 31.16 5.11 -37.12
N GLN A 791 30.85 3.93 -36.60
CA GLN A 791 29.52 3.57 -36.09
C GLN A 791 29.51 3.52 -34.56
N LEU A 792 28.44 4.04 -33.96
CA LEU A 792 28.21 3.94 -32.52
C LEU A 792 27.81 2.50 -32.16
N GLN A 793 28.59 1.87 -31.29
CA GLN A 793 28.31 0.56 -30.73
C GLN A 793 27.86 0.72 -29.27
N ARG A 794 27.08 -0.26 -28.78
CA ARG A 794 26.66 -0.35 -27.38
C ARG A 794 27.05 -1.71 -26.81
N GLY A 795 27.49 -1.72 -25.54
CA GLY A 795 27.89 -2.91 -24.81
C GLY A 795 27.31 -2.91 -23.40
N ARG A 796 27.14 -4.09 -22.81
CA ARG A 796 26.53 -4.23 -21.48
C ARG A 796 27.49 -3.73 -20.39
N ALA A 797 26.95 -3.01 -19.40
CA ALA A 797 27.62 -2.76 -18.14
C ALA A 797 26.79 -3.34 -16.99
N GLU A 798 27.45 -3.79 -15.95
CA GLU A 798 26.83 -4.30 -14.73
C GLU A 798 26.94 -3.26 -13.61
N ILE A 799 25.86 -3.06 -12.86
CA ILE A 799 25.87 -2.20 -11.68
C ILE A 799 26.03 -3.08 -10.45
N VAL A 800 27.09 -2.84 -9.70
CA VAL A 800 27.41 -3.51 -8.45
C VAL A 800 27.17 -2.51 -7.32
N TYR A 801 26.23 -2.83 -6.43
CA TYR A 801 25.98 -2.07 -5.21
C TYR A 801 26.84 -2.61 -4.06
N ASN A 802 27.31 -1.73 -3.19
CA ASN A 802 28.13 -2.09 -2.02
C ASN A 802 27.28 -2.53 -0.83
#